data_AF-A0A2R6FAA5-F1
#
_entry.id   AF-A0A2R6FAA5-F1
#
_cell.length_a   1.000
_cell.length_b   1.000
_cell.length_c   1.000
_cell.angle_alpha   90.00
_cell.angle_beta   90.00
_cell.angle_gamma   90.00
#
_symmetry.space_group_name_H-M   'P 1'
#
loop_
_entity.id
_entity.type
_entity.pdbx_description
1 polymer ?
#
loop_
_entity_poly.entity_id
_entity_poly.type
_entity_poly.pdbx_seq_one_letter_code
_entity_poly.pdbx_strand_id
1 'polypeptide(L)'
;MNRRLGRSARTVLAAGSAALVAVLAYYEVLSYWFTGTDTIPLIETSRVSTLGGVLGIFAGPLMEGSAFTERALFYRPVASLSYAIDYAIWGLDPFGYHLTDLLLHAAAAALVVWLVAEALDDRLTAAIAGGLFALHPLSVEVVPTPARRHDVLATVFALAAVCLFVRATRTTPRGTGKRADASAVANRDQWSSRARRRWLLIGASVLAYLLAIGSKEIGALVPILIGVWFLIVLYERRPSIRRTIRSGAALLGPYAVATAGYLALRFAVLGGLGGYDRPVWSSSGEPIAVTVSRYVLSLVYPVDFLGALTGLDLQLIPNGLYVALAGASLLVVYNVSRTRSDRSILMSARGRLLVLSGVWLALPVWLFVRTGRYTVRSGYVSIVPVAVVLAVLLVTAARNVAARRRAATDGHTATDGPLDTTGVESKSMPRAAPGLTTLAVVAVLCLSLVAGSALLHPYTEWERAGEVSEDTLEAVSGSVAGTPANATVDVAPVPHPKSARRLSSFPHARSVTFVWANTISSWLRLQGYAGEREFYINDTVVLTEMPRRTTATVERREGRYRLTIHYGERCRPSTDDERLDPDTAPDERNASERTPAAAACGGRRDTTDRRDGPNRLVTPGRSAISAGPVRSSHGRLGECR
;
A
#
# COMPACT_ATOMS: atom_id res chain seq x y z
N MET A 1 -29.57 -26.26 7.53
CA MET A 1 -28.32 -26.54 6.78
C MET A 1 -27.00 -26.31 7.56
N ASN A 2 -26.97 -25.55 8.67
CA ASN A 2 -25.72 -25.05 9.28
C ASN A 2 -24.94 -26.00 10.25
N ARG A 3 -25.37 -27.26 10.45
CA ARG A 3 -24.79 -28.15 11.49
C ARG A 3 -23.76 -29.19 11.00
N ARG A 4 -23.54 -29.37 9.68
CA ARG A 4 -22.71 -30.47 9.15
C ARG A 4 -21.24 -30.14 8.82
N LEU A 5 -20.83 -28.88 8.79
CA LEU A 5 -19.45 -28.51 8.44
C LEU A 5 -18.53 -28.50 9.67
N GLY A 6 -17.46 -29.28 9.62
CA GLY A 6 -16.39 -29.28 10.61
C GLY A 6 -15.69 -27.92 10.76
N ARG A 7 -15.02 -27.71 11.90
CA ARG A 7 -14.37 -26.42 12.23
C ARG A 7 -13.38 -25.94 11.16
N SER A 8 -12.62 -26.86 10.56
CA SER A 8 -11.68 -26.56 9.48
C SER A 8 -12.40 -26.13 8.21
N ALA A 9 -13.48 -26.81 7.82
CA ALA A 9 -14.24 -26.48 6.62
C ALA A 9 -14.84 -25.07 6.68
N ARG A 10 -15.35 -24.64 7.84
CA ARG A 10 -15.87 -23.28 8.01
C ARG A 10 -14.79 -22.20 7.91
N THR A 11 -13.58 -22.49 8.39
CA THR A 11 -12.45 -21.56 8.25
C THR A 11 -11.98 -21.47 6.80
N VAL A 12 -11.98 -22.58 6.07
CA VAL A 12 -11.70 -22.60 4.62
C VAL A 12 -12.75 -21.79 3.85
N LEU A 13 -14.03 -21.96 4.15
CA LEU A 13 -15.10 -21.17 3.52
C LEU A 13 -14.96 -19.68 3.79
N ALA A 14 -14.68 -19.28 5.04
CA ALA A 14 -14.45 -17.88 5.39
C ALA A 14 -13.22 -17.28 4.67
N ALA A 15 -12.15 -18.07 4.55
CA ALA A 15 -10.95 -17.67 3.82
C ALA A 15 -11.22 -17.54 2.31
N GLY A 16 -11.94 -18.51 1.74
CA GLY A 16 -12.38 -18.49 0.34
C GLY A 16 -13.29 -17.31 0.03
N SER A 17 -14.20 -16.94 0.93
CA SER A 17 -15.04 -15.75 0.74
C SER A 17 -14.22 -14.46 0.76
N ALA A 18 -13.24 -14.32 1.66
CA ALA A 18 -12.39 -13.12 1.70
C ALA A 18 -11.49 -13.02 0.45
N ALA A 19 -10.95 -14.15 -0.01
CA ALA A 19 -10.19 -14.22 -1.25
C ALA A 19 -11.05 -13.86 -2.47
N LEU A 20 -12.29 -14.37 -2.55
CA LEU A 20 -13.21 -14.02 -3.63
C LEU A 20 -13.55 -12.52 -3.62
N VAL A 21 -13.78 -11.93 -2.45
CA VAL A 21 -14.01 -10.49 -2.32
C VAL A 21 -12.80 -9.69 -2.82
N ALA A 22 -11.57 -10.12 -2.51
CA ALA A 22 -10.37 -9.47 -3.03
C ALA A 22 -10.27 -9.55 -4.57
N VAL A 23 -10.60 -10.71 -5.15
CA VAL A 23 -10.63 -10.88 -6.62
C VAL A 23 -11.68 -9.98 -7.26
N LEU A 24 -12.92 -10.01 -6.75
CA LEU A 24 -14.02 -9.21 -7.29
C LEU A 24 -13.77 -7.70 -7.17
N ALA A 25 -13.01 -7.25 -6.16
CA ALA A 25 -12.69 -5.84 -6.00
C ALA A 25 -11.63 -5.32 -6.97
N TYR A 26 -10.82 -6.20 -7.59
CA TYR A 26 -9.65 -5.81 -8.39
C TYR A 26 -9.52 -6.58 -9.72
N TYR A 27 -10.58 -7.25 -10.19
CA TYR A 27 -10.52 -8.04 -11.43
C TYR A 27 -10.21 -7.17 -12.67
N GLU A 28 -10.62 -5.90 -12.67
CA GLU A 28 -10.38 -4.96 -13.77
C GLU A 28 -8.89 -4.68 -13.99
N VAL A 29 -8.06 -4.82 -12.95
CA VAL A 29 -6.61 -4.65 -13.04
C VAL A 29 -5.99 -5.60 -14.07
N LEU A 30 -6.64 -6.74 -14.37
CA LEU A 30 -6.16 -7.69 -15.36
C LEU A 30 -6.17 -7.14 -16.80
N SER A 31 -6.96 -6.09 -17.10
CA SER A 31 -6.96 -5.44 -18.41
C SER A 31 -5.98 -4.27 -18.51
N TYR A 32 -5.34 -3.88 -17.40
CA TYR A 32 -4.47 -2.71 -17.40
C TYR A 32 -3.14 -3.01 -18.08
N TRP A 33 -2.58 -2.03 -18.77
CA TRP A 33 -1.18 -2.08 -19.16
C TRP A 33 -0.26 -2.04 -17.92
N PHE A 34 1.06 -2.15 -18.12
CA PHE A 34 2.02 -2.01 -17.03
C PHE A 34 1.90 -0.65 -16.34
N THR A 35 1.67 -0.70 -15.04
CA THR A 35 1.54 0.47 -14.16
C THR A 35 2.73 0.55 -13.21
N GLY A 36 3.02 1.77 -12.74
CA GLY A 36 4.11 1.99 -11.79
C GLY A 36 5.48 2.06 -12.44
N THR A 37 6.25 3.04 -12.01
CA THR A 37 7.50 3.47 -12.64
C THR A 37 8.59 2.40 -12.61
N ASP A 38 8.60 1.59 -11.55
CA ASP A 38 9.65 0.60 -11.31
C ASP A 38 9.32 -0.76 -11.96
N THR A 39 8.13 -0.93 -12.56
CA THR A 39 7.66 -2.23 -13.08
C THR A 39 8.52 -2.73 -14.23
N ILE A 40 8.69 -1.93 -15.29
CA ILE A 40 9.52 -2.32 -16.45
C ILE A 40 10.99 -2.55 -16.04
N PRO A 41 11.63 -1.66 -15.25
CA PRO A 41 12.97 -1.93 -14.73
C PRO A 41 13.10 -3.22 -13.90
N LEU A 42 12.11 -3.55 -13.07
CA LEU A 42 12.11 -4.78 -12.29
C LEU A 42 12.01 -6.02 -13.18
N ILE A 43 11.18 -5.98 -14.23
CA ILE A 43 11.06 -7.05 -15.22
C ILE A 43 12.39 -7.23 -15.96
N GLU A 44 12.97 -6.14 -16.47
CA GLU A 44 14.20 -6.17 -17.27
C GLU A 44 15.39 -6.74 -16.52
N THR A 45 15.56 -6.35 -15.25
CA THR A 45 16.69 -6.76 -14.42
C THR A 45 16.50 -8.13 -13.76
N SER A 46 15.26 -8.61 -13.64
CA SER A 46 14.97 -9.92 -13.05
C SER A 46 14.85 -11.05 -14.06
N ARG A 47 14.85 -10.76 -15.36
CA ARG A 47 14.71 -11.79 -16.40
C ARG A 47 15.88 -12.77 -16.36
N VAL A 48 15.58 -14.06 -16.26
CA VAL A 48 16.57 -15.13 -16.23
C VAL A 48 16.08 -16.31 -17.06
N SER A 49 17.00 -16.91 -17.83
CA SER A 49 16.73 -18.08 -18.68
C SER A 49 17.55 -19.31 -18.27
N THR A 50 18.42 -19.19 -17.26
CA THR A 50 19.32 -20.25 -16.81
C THR A 50 19.30 -20.39 -15.29
N LEU A 51 19.65 -21.58 -14.79
CA LEU A 51 19.77 -21.84 -13.36
C LEU A 51 20.84 -20.94 -12.70
N GLY A 52 21.94 -20.68 -13.42
CA GLY A 52 22.97 -19.73 -12.98
C GLY A 52 22.42 -18.32 -12.79
N GLY A 53 21.55 -17.86 -13.70
CA GLY A 53 20.84 -16.58 -13.56
C GLY A 53 19.94 -16.52 -12.33
N VAL A 54 19.20 -17.61 -12.04
CA VAL A 54 18.37 -17.71 -10.83
C VAL A 54 19.23 -17.59 -9.56
N LEU A 55 20.40 -18.24 -9.52
CA LEU A 55 21.34 -18.08 -8.39
C LEU A 55 21.92 -16.66 -8.32
N GLY A 56 22.14 -16.02 -9.47
CA GLY A 56 22.57 -14.63 -9.58
C GLY A 56 21.63 -13.64 -8.88
N ILE A 57 20.32 -13.88 -8.89
CA ILE A 57 19.32 -13.07 -8.17
C ILE A 57 19.63 -12.99 -6.66
N PHE A 58 20.18 -14.06 -6.08
CA PHE A 58 20.53 -14.10 -4.66
C PHE A 58 21.92 -13.51 -4.36
N ALA A 59 22.73 -13.30 -5.38
CA ALA A 59 24.10 -12.78 -5.28
C ALA A 59 24.21 -11.28 -5.58
N GLY A 60 23.17 -10.67 -6.17
CA GLY A 60 23.17 -9.27 -6.59
C GLY A 60 22.17 -8.37 -5.85
N PRO A 61 22.34 -7.03 -5.92
CA PRO A 61 21.33 -6.09 -5.48
C PRO A 61 20.06 -6.13 -6.36
N LEU A 62 18.97 -5.62 -5.81
CA LEU A 62 17.73 -5.39 -6.55
C LEU A 62 17.99 -4.42 -7.71
N MET A 63 17.53 -4.81 -8.90
CA MET A 63 17.68 -4.03 -10.13
C MET A 63 19.14 -3.74 -10.52
N GLU A 64 20.03 -4.70 -10.26
CA GLU A 64 21.42 -4.66 -10.70
C GLU A 64 21.56 -4.33 -12.19
N GLY A 65 22.51 -3.44 -12.52
CA GLY A 65 22.74 -2.98 -13.88
C GLY A 65 21.82 -1.84 -14.35
N SER A 66 20.92 -1.35 -13.50
CA SER A 66 20.11 -0.16 -13.79
C SER A 66 20.59 1.07 -13.00
N ALA A 67 20.31 2.28 -13.49
CA ALA A 67 20.61 3.52 -12.76
C ALA A 67 19.86 3.66 -11.40
N PHE A 68 19.02 2.69 -11.03
CA PHE A 68 18.45 2.61 -9.69
C PHE A 68 19.52 2.29 -8.64
N THR A 69 20.50 1.44 -8.93
CA THR A 69 21.55 1.05 -7.97
C THR A 69 22.53 2.17 -7.64
N GLU A 70 22.59 3.22 -8.45
CA GLU A 70 23.34 4.45 -8.16
C GLU A 70 22.66 5.34 -7.11
N ARG A 71 21.36 5.11 -6.87
CA ARG A 71 20.54 5.91 -5.96
C ARG A 71 20.11 5.12 -4.74
N ALA A 72 19.93 3.81 -4.89
CA ALA A 72 19.40 2.93 -3.87
C ALA A 72 19.91 1.49 -4.02
N LEU A 73 20.44 0.95 -2.93
CA LEU A 73 20.89 -0.43 -2.83
C LEU A 73 19.94 -1.22 -1.93
N PHE A 74 19.14 -2.10 -2.52
CA PHE A 74 18.22 -3.00 -1.78
C PHE A 74 18.54 -4.46 -2.08
N TYR A 75 18.26 -5.35 -1.12
CA TYR A 75 18.40 -6.80 -1.29
C TYR A 75 17.03 -7.47 -1.11
N ARG A 76 16.38 -7.78 -2.24
CA ARG A 76 15.01 -8.34 -2.30
C ARG A 76 14.91 -9.53 -3.28
N PRO A 77 15.69 -10.60 -3.07
CA PRO A 77 15.79 -11.70 -4.02
C PRO A 77 14.46 -12.44 -4.26
N VAL A 78 13.56 -12.49 -3.27
CA VAL A 78 12.25 -13.15 -3.43
C VAL A 78 11.33 -12.34 -4.34
N ALA A 79 11.41 -11.01 -4.27
CA ALA A 79 10.66 -10.15 -5.18
C ALA A 79 11.19 -10.28 -6.61
N SER A 80 12.51 -10.20 -6.81
CA SER A 80 13.14 -10.41 -8.12
C SER A 80 12.81 -11.79 -8.71
N LEU A 81 12.88 -12.85 -7.88
CA LEU A 81 12.51 -14.19 -8.32
C LEU A 81 11.04 -14.29 -8.77
N SER A 82 10.13 -13.51 -8.18
CA SER A 82 8.74 -13.49 -8.65
C SER A 82 8.59 -12.87 -10.04
N TYR A 83 9.37 -11.83 -10.38
CA TYR A 83 9.38 -11.27 -11.74
C TYR A 83 10.08 -12.17 -12.74
N ALA A 84 11.13 -12.89 -12.31
CA ALA A 84 11.78 -13.91 -13.12
C ALA A 84 10.80 -15.00 -13.56
N ILE A 85 9.98 -15.50 -12.61
CA ILE A 85 8.95 -16.50 -12.88
C ILE A 85 7.89 -15.94 -13.82
N ASP A 86 7.38 -14.74 -13.56
CA ASP A 86 6.38 -14.13 -14.44
C ASP A 86 6.93 -13.92 -15.85
N TYR A 87 8.15 -13.41 -16.00
CA TYR A 87 8.75 -13.19 -17.32
C TYR A 87 8.96 -14.50 -18.09
N ALA A 88 9.33 -15.58 -17.39
CA ALA A 88 9.50 -16.89 -18.01
C ALA A 88 8.18 -17.50 -18.53
N ILE A 89 7.04 -17.17 -17.90
CA ILE A 89 5.71 -17.68 -18.27
C ILE A 89 5.00 -16.75 -19.26
N TRP A 90 5.06 -15.45 -19.02
CA TRP A 90 4.23 -14.43 -19.66
C TRP A 90 5.02 -13.48 -20.58
N GLY A 91 6.35 -13.49 -20.54
CA GLY A 91 7.17 -12.54 -21.28
C GLY A 91 6.86 -11.10 -20.87
N LEU A 92 6.45 -10.27 -21.82
CA LEU A 92 6.04 -8.87 -21.58
C LEU A 92 4.52 -8.68 -21.60
N ASP A 93 3.72 -9.73 -21.41
CA ASP A 93 2.27 -9.61 -21.28
C ASP A 93 1.89 -9.10 -19.86
N PRO A 94 1.31 -7.89 -19.71
CA PRO A 94 0.95 -7.32 -18.40
C PRO A 94 -0.07 -8.16 -17.62
N PHE A 95 -0.93 -8.92 -18.31
CA PHE A 95 -1.99 -9.72 -17.70
C PHE A 95 -1.42 -10.65 -16.62
N GLY A 96 -0.32 -11.34 -16.92
CA GLY A 96 0.30 -12.30 -16.01
C GLY A 96 0.83 -11.66 -14.72
N TYR A 97 1.40 -10.46 -14.83
CA TYR A 97 1.95 -9.74 -13.69
C TYR A 97 0.85 -9.24 -12.74
N HIS A 98 -0.24 -8.71 -13.31
CA HIS A 98 -1.41 -8.29 -12.54
C HIS A 98 -2.15 -9.49 -11.92
N LEU A 99 -2.22 -10.62 -12.63
CA LEU A 99 -2.79 -11.86 -12.11
C LEU A 99 -2.02 -12.35 -10.88
N THR A 100 -0.69 -12.36 -10.93
CA THR A 100 0.16 -12.72 -9.79
C THR A 100 -0.12 -11.81 -8.59
N ASP A 101 -0.17 -10.50 -8.78
CA ASP A 101 -0.45 -9.53 -7.70
C ASP A 101 -1.84 -9.71 -7.09
N LEU A 102 -2.86 -9.94 -7.93
CA LEU A 102 -4.23 -10.18 -7.51
C LEU A 102 -4.36 -11.46 -6.67
N LEU A 103 -3.73 -12.55 -7.11
CA LEU A 103 -3.71 -13.82 -6.36
C LEU A 103 -2.96 -13.68 -5.03
N LEU A 104 -1.88 -12.91 -4.99
CA LEU A 104 -1.15 -12.61 -3.76
C LEU A 104 -1.99 -11.78 -2.78
N HIS A 105 -2.75 -10.79 -3.26
CA HIS A 105 -3.67 -10.03 -2.42
C HIS A 105 -4.80 -10.90 -1.85
N ALA A 106 -5.39 -11.76 -2.69
CA ALA A 106 -6.40 -12.73 -2.26
C ALA A 106 -5.84 -13.72 -1.22
N ALA A 107 -4.61 -14.20 -1.40
CA ALA A 107 -3.92 -15.03 -0.43
C ALA A 107 -3.67 -14.30 0.90
N ALA A 108 -3.27 -13.03 0.86
CA ALA A 108 -3.13 -12.20 2.06
C ALA A 108 -4.46 -12.07 2.82
N ALA A 109 -5.58 -11.80 2.12
CA ALA A 109 -6.91 -11.73 2.73
C ALA A 109 -7.31 -13.05 3.41
N ALA A 110 -7.07 -14.19 2.74
CA ALA A 110 -7.31 -15.52 3.30
C ALA A 110 -6.43 -15.78 4.55
N LEU A 111 -5.17 -15.36 4.54
CA LEU A 111 -4.26 -15.51 5.68
C LEU A 111 -4.66 -14.63 6.88
N VAL A 112 -5.25 -13.45 6.65
CA VAL A 112 -5.86 -12.66 7.73
C VAL A 112 -6.98 -13.45 8.41
N VAL A 113 -7.87 -14.09 7.63
CA VAL A 113 -8.93 -14.96 8.17
C VAL A 113 -8.32 -16.09 9.00
N TRP A 114 -7.30 -16.77 8.49
CA TRP A 114 -6.64 -17.86 9.21
C TRP A 114 -5.97 -17.39 10.50
N LEU A 115 -5.25 -16.27 10.49
CA LEU A 115 -4.64 -15.70 11.68
C LEU A 115 -5.69 -15.40 12.76
N VAL A 116 -6.80 -14.76 12.40
CA VAL A 116 -7.86 -14.40 13.34
C VAL A 116 -8.60 -15.64 13.85
N ALA A 117 -8.89 -16.61 12.98
CA ALA A 117 -9.48 -17.88 13.39
C ALA A 117 -8.54 -18.67 14.31
N GLU A 118 -7.24 -18.65 14.02
CA GLU A 118 -6.19 -19.23 14.87
C GLU A 118 -5.87 -18.41 16.11
N ALA A 119 -6.36 -17.17 16.25
CA ALA A 119 -6.24 -16.40 17.47
C ALA A 119 -7.49 -16.58 18.35
N LEU A 120 -8.68 -16.47 17.77
CA LEU A 120 -9.96 -16.30 18.48
C LEU A 120 -10.89 -17.53 18.46
N ASP A 121 -10.72 -18.46 17.52
CA ASP A 121 -11.74 -19.47 17.15
C ASP A 121 -13.11 -18.86 16.76
N ASP A 122 -13.11 -17.60 16.32
CA ASP A 122 -14.29 -16.82 15.94
C ASP A 122 -14.29 -16.52 14.44
N ARG A 123 -15.08 -17.30 13.69
CA ARG A 123 -15.08 -17.27 12.22
C ARG A 123 -15.78 -16.05 11.64
N LEU A 124 -16.75 -15.49 12.36
CA LEU A 124 -17.41 -14.25 11.93
C LEU A 124 -16.43 -13.08 12.01
N THR A 125 -15.74 -12.94 13.15
CA THR A 125 -14.68 -11.93 13.28
C THR A 125 -13.56 -12.14 12.27
N ALA A 126 -13.18 -13.39 12.02
CA ALA A 126 -12.17 -13.72 11.01
C ALA A 126 -12.60 -13.33 9.60
N ALA A 127 -13.82 -13.67 9.18
CA ALA A 127 -14.35 -13.32 7.86
C ALA A 127 -14.45 -11.79 7.68
N ILE A 128 -14.94 -11.06 8.69
CA ILE A 128 -15.01 -9.60 8.65
C ILE A 128 -13.60 -8.99 8.57
N ALA A 129 -12.63 -9.49 9.33
CA ALA A 129 -11.25 -8.99 9.26
C ALA A 129 -10.62 -9.22 7.88
N GLY A 130 -10.80 -10.41 7.29
CA GLY A 130 -10.32 -10.70 5.94
C GLY A 130 -10.99 -9.84 4.87
N GLY A 131 -12.31 -9.64 4.96
CA GLY A 131 -13.07 -8.78 4.06
C GLY A 131 -12.68 -7.31 4.16
N LEU A 132 -12.51 -6.78 5.38
CA LEU A 132 -12.03 -5.41 5.60
C LEU A 132 -10.61 -5.20 5.05
N PHE A 133 -9.74 -6.21 5.15
CA PHE A 133 -8.41 -6.15 4.54
C PHE A 133 -8.49 -6.16 3.00
N ALA A 134 -9.30 -7.06 2.42
CA ALA A 134 -9.49 -7.18 0.98
C ALA A 134 -10.06 -5.89 0.35
N LEU A 135 -11.00 -5.25 1.03
CA LEU A 135 -11.69 -4.05 0.54
C LEU A 135 -11.01 -2.74 0.97
N HIS A 136 -9.90 -2.79 1.69
CA HIS A 136 -9.32 -1.57 2.22
C HIS A 136 -8.87 -0.62 1.08
N PRO A 137 -9.32 0.65 1.03
CA PRO A 137 -9.03 1.56 -0.09
C PRO A 137 -7.53 1.80 -0.33
N LEU A 138 -6.71 1.75 0.72
CA LEU A 138 -5.25 1.85 0.61
C LEU A 138 -4.64 0.78 -0.32
N SER A 139 -5.28 -0.39 -0.48
CA SER A 139 -4.79 -1.47 -1.35
C SER A 139 -4.72 -1.05 -2.82
N VAL A 140 -5.46 -0.01 -3.23
CA VAL A 140 -5.40 0.60 -4.57
C VAL A 140 -4.01 1.17 -4.90
N GLU A 141 -3.20 1.53 -3.90
CA GLU A 141 -1.84 2.01 -4.14
C GLU A 141 -0.83 0.88 -4.36
N VAL A 142 -1.28 -0.37 -4.26
CA VAL A 142 -0.41 -1.56 -4.23
C VAL A 142 -0.85 -2.60 -5.24
N VAL A 143 -2.12 -3.03 -5.19
CA VAL A 143 -2.65 -4.13 -6.02
C VAL A 143 -2.57 -3.81 -7.52
N PRO A 144 -2.94 -2.61 -7.99
CA PRO A 144 -2.86 -2.29 -9.41
C PRO A 144 -1.44 -2.05 -9.91
N THR A 145 -0.41 -2.13 -9.07
CA THR A 145 0.96 -1.69 -9.40
C THR A 145 1.95 -2.83 -9.21
N PRO A 146 2.31 -3.58 -10.27
CA PRO A 146 3.19 -4.74 -10.18
C PRO A 146 4.48 -4.46 -9.42
N ALA A 147 5.12 -3.31 -9.59
CA ALA A 147 6.31 -2.89 -8.82
C ALA A 147 6.15 -2.93 -7.28
N ARG A 148 4.91 -2.87 -6.76
CA ARG A 148 4.58 -2.87 -5.32
C ARG A 148 4.31 -4.27 -4.79
N ARG A 149 4.33 -5.30 -5.63
CA ARG A 149 4.26 -6.72 -5.24
C ARG A 149 5.15 -7.11 -4.08
N HIS A 150 6.33 -6.49 -3.94
CA HIS A 150 7.22 -6.73 -2.80
C HIS A 150 6.55 -6.49 -1.44
N ASP A 151 5.59 -5.57 -1.34
CA ASP A 151 4.80 -5.29 -0.12
C ASP A 151 3.78 -6.40 0.12
N VAL A 152 3.15 -6.87 -0.95
CA VAL A 152 2.16 -7.95 -0.90
C VAL A 152 2.83 -9.26 -0.50
N LEU A 153 3.94 -9.64 -1.14
CA LEU A 153 4.73 -10.82 -0.81
C LEU A 153 5.21 -10.79 0.64
N ALA A 154 5.80 -9.67 1.08
CA ALA A 154 6.25 -9.53 2.47
C ALA A 154 5.09 -9.69 3.45
N THR A 155 3.90 -9.16 3.13
CA THR A 155 2.69 -9.28 3.96
C THR A 155 2.16 -10.72 4.00
N VAL A 156 2.05 -11.39 2.85
CA VAL A 156 1.64 -12.80 2.72
C VAL A 156 2.56 -13.68 3.57
N PHE A 157 3.87 -13.58 3.38
CA PHE A 157 4.82 -14.42 4.07
C PHE A 157 4.94 -14.07 5.57
N ALA A 158 4.80 -12.80 5.95
CA ALA A 158 4.74 -12.40 7.36
C ALA A 158 3.50 -12.96 8.06
N LEU A 159 2.32 -12.85 7.43
CA LEU A 159 1.08 -13.45 7.92
C LEU A 159 1.19 -14.97 8.05
N ALA A 160 1.74 -15.64 7.04
CA ALA A 160 1.99 -17.08 7.08
C ALA A 160 2.91 -17.46 8.24
N ALA A 161 4.03 -16.74 8.42
CA ALA A 161 4.96 -16.97 9.51
C ALA A 161 4.27 -16.82 10.88
N VAL A 162 3.55 -15.72 11.11
CA VAL A 162 2.84 -15.49 12.38
C VAL A 162 1.74 -16.53 12.59
N CYS A 163 0.93 -16.84 11.57
CA CYS A 163 -0.13 -17.84 11.65
C CYS A 163 0.40 -19.24 12.00
N LEU A 164 1.48 -19.68 11.34
CA LEU A 164 2.13 -20.96 11.61
C LEU A 164 2.69 -21.01 13.04
N PHE A 165 3.29 -19.91 13.51
CA PHE A 165 3.78 -19.82 14.89
C PHE A 165 2.65 -19.85 15.93
N VAL A 166 1.57 -19.10 15.71
CA VAL A 166 0.37 -19.12 16.55
C VAL A 166 -0.18 -20.54 16.63
N ARG A 167 -0.28 -21.23 15.49
CA ARG A 167 -0.70 -22.63 15.45
C ARG A 167 0.26 -23.57 16.18
N ALA A 168 1.56 -23.37 16.06
CA ALA A 168 2.58 -24.14 16.80
C ALA A 168 2.42 -23.97 18.32
N THR A 169 2.20 -22.75 18.80
CA THR A 169 2.02 -22.49 20.24
C THR A 169 0.76 -23.15 20.82
N ARG A 170 -0.30 -23.31 20.03
CA ARG A 170 -1.52 -24.06 20.41
C ARG A 170 -1.31 -25.56 20.57
N THR A 171 -0.32 -26.16 19.92
CA THR A 171 -0.03 -27.60 20.06
C THR A 171 0.55 -27.99 21.42
N THR A 172 0.96 -27.01 22.23
CA THR A 172 1.58 -27.26 23.53
C THR A 172 0.49 -27.46 24.60
N PRO A 173 0.42 -28.61 25.30
CA PRO A 173 -0.55 -28.82 26.37
C PRO A 173 -0.54 -27.68 27.39
N ARG A 174 -1.73 -27.28 27.85
CA ARG A 174 -1.86 -26.46 29.06
C ARG A 174 -1.49 -27.36 30.22
N GLY A 175 -0.34 -27.12 30.84
CA GLY A 175 0.07 -27.88 32.03
C GLY A 175 -0.86 -27.56 33.18
N THR A 176 -1.90 -28.35 33.37
CA THR A 176 -2.66 -28.38 34.63
C THR A 176 -1.85 -29.21 35.63
N GLY A 177 -1.48 -28.58 36.75
CA GLY A 177 -0.52 -29.12 37.71
C GLY A 177 -0.89 -30.49 38.30
N LYS A 178 0.17 -31.19 38.76
CA LYS A 178 0.23 -32.34 39.70
C LYS A 178 -0.72 -33.54 39.55
N ARG A 179 -1.72 -33.54 38.66
CA ARG A 179 -2.61 -34.69 38.37
C ARG A 179 -2.44 -35.29 36.97
N ALA A 180 -1.63 -34.68 36.11
CA ALA A 180 -1.35 -35.19 34.76
C ALA A 180 -0.24 -36.26 34.71
N ASP A 181 0.51 -36.46 35.81
CA ASP A 181 1.67 -37.36 35.82
C ASP A 181 1.29 -38.85 35.73
N ALA A 182 0.06 -39.24 36.08
CA ALA A 182 -0.38 -40.63 35.99
C ALA A 182 -0.87 -41.05 34.57
N SER A 183 -1.29 -40.09 33.73
CA SER A 183 -1.77 -40.35 32.36
C SER A 183 -0.76 -39.95 31.27
N ALA A 184 0.27 -39.17 31.60
CA ALA A 184 1.32 -38.76 30.67
C ALA A 184 2.39 -39.84 30.40
N VAL A 185 2.55 -40.81 31.30
CA VAL A 185 3.47 -41.95 31.12
C VAL A 185 2.94 -42.95 30.07
N ALA A 186 1.63 -42.98 29.83
CA ALA A 186 0.98 -43.97 28.96
C ALA A 186 1.11 -43.70 27.45
N ASN A 187 1.73 -42.60 26.99
CA ASN A 187 1.81 -42.37 25.54
C ASN A 187 3.01 -41.51 25.09
N ARG A 188 4.22 -42.07 25.21
CA ARG A 188 5.48 -41.49 24.73
C ARG A 188 5.44 -41.15 23.23
N ASP A 189 4.72 -41.95 22.44
CA ASP A 189 4.58 -41.77 20.98
C ASP A 189 3.65 -40.61 20.61
N GLN A 190 2.59 -40.40 21.40
CA GLN A 190 1.71 -39.26 21.20
C GLN A 190 2.37 -37.92 21.61
N TRP A 191 3.28 -37.94 22.58
CA TRP A 191 4.09 -36.76 22.91
C TRP A 191 5.13 -36.44 21.82
N SER A 192 5.84 -37.46 21.34
CA SER A 192 6.88 -37.30 20.30
C SER A 192 6.31 -36.76 18.98
N SER A 193 5.12 -37.24 18.58
CA SER A 193 4.42 -36.76 17.37
C SER A 193 3.94 -35.31 17.47
N ARG A 194 3.41 -34.88 18.62
CA ARG A 194 3.02 -33.47 18.85
C ARG A 194 4.23 -32.54 18.91
N ALA A 195 5.30 -32.95 19.57
CA ALA A 195 6.55 -32.19 19.60
C ALA A 195 7.15 -32.04 18.19
N ARG A 196 7.19 -33.12 17.41
CA ARG A 196 7.63 -33.09 15.99
C ARG A 196 6.78 -32.12 15.18
N ARG A 197 5.45 -32.22 15.26
CA ARG A 197 4.53 -31.31 14.55
C ARG A 197 4.75 -29.84 14.94
N ARG A 198 4.99 -29.55 16.22
CA ARG A 198 5.30 -28.19 16.68
C ARG A 198 6.56 -27.64 16.01
N TRP A 199 7.64 -28.42 15.99
CA TRP A 199 8.90 -27.98 15.38
C TRP A 199 8.83 -27.87 13.86
N LEU A 200 8.04 -28.72 13.19
CA LEU A 200 7.75 -28.57 11.75
C LEU A 200 7.03 -27.25 11.47
N LEU A 201 6.04 -26.88 12.28
CA LEU A 201 5.33 -25.60 12.14
C LEU A 201 6.25 -24.40 12.41
N ILE A 202 7.16 -24.51 13.38
CA ILE A 202 8.17 -23.47 13.63
C ILE A 202 9.14 -23.37 12.46
N GLY A 203 9.64 -24.50 11.93
CA GLY A 203 10.51 -24.52 10.75
C GLY A 203 9.85 -23.88 9.53
N ALA A 204 8.58 -24.23 9.26
CA ALA A 204 7.80 -23.60 8.20
C ALA A 204 7.55 -22.10 8.45
N SER A 205 7.37 -21.69 9.71
CA SER A 205 7.24 -20.29 10.08
C SER A 205 8.55 -19.50 9.88
N VAL A 206 9.70 -20.10 10.18
CA VAL A 206 11.02 -19.51 9.92
C VAL A 206 11.29 -19.40 8.42
N LEU A 207 10.92 -20.41 7.63
CA LEU A 207 11.00 -20.35 6.17
C LEU A 207 10.14 -19.23 5.61
N ALA A 208 8.87 -19.13 6.05
CA ALA A 208 8.00 -18.02 5.68
C ALA A 208 8.58 -16.67 6.11
N TYR A 209 9.23 -16.57 7.29
CA TYR A 209 9.93 -15.36 7.70
C TYR A 209 11.08 -14.98 6.74
N LEU A 210 11.92 -15.95 6.35
CA LEU A 210 13.01 -15.72 5.38
C LEU A 210 12.46 -15.23 4.04
N LEU A 211 11.34 -15.79 3.58
CA LEU A 211 10.65 -15.32 2.38
C LEU A 211 10.09 -13.91 2.55
N ALA A 212 9.56 -13.56 3.73
CA ALA A 212 9.05 -12.23 4.02
C ALA A 212 10.16 -11.17 3.98
N ILE A 213 11.25 -11.39 4.72
CA ILE A 213 12.38 -10.44 4.77
C ILE A 213 13.14 -10.38 3.44
N GLY A 214 13.21 -11.49 2.71
CA GLY A 214 13.75 -11.56 1.35
C GLY A 214 12.86 -10.92 0.28
N SER A 215 11.57 -10.67 0.58
CA SER A 215 10.68 -9.91 -0.29
C SER A 215 10.81 -8.41 -0.05
N LYS A 216 10.87 -8.00 1.22
CA LYS A 216 11.05 -6.60 1.63
C LYS A 216 11.54 -6.50 3.07
N GLU A 217 12.30 -5.46 3.38
CA GLU A 217 12.86 -5.18 4.71
C GLU A 217 11.82 -5.20 5.82
N ILE A 218 10.58 -4.78 5.50
CA ILE A 218 9.47 -4.73 6.44
C ILE A 218 9.19 -6.10 7.06
N GLY A 219 9.55 -7.20 6.41
CA GLY A 219 9.49 -8.57 6.96
C GLY A 219 10.26 -8.75 8.26
N ALA A 220 11.22 -7.88 8.60
CA ALA A 220 11.91 -7.85 9.89
C ALA A 220 10.96 -7.66 11.10
N LEU A 221 9.71 -7.27 10.88
CA LEU A 221 8.69 -7.20 11.93
C LEU A 221 8.32 -8.58 12.51
N VAL A 222 8.46 -9.66 11.73
CA VAL A 222 7.98 -11.01 12.10
C VAL A 222 8.58 -11.52 13.42
N PRO A 223 9.91 -11.53 13.64
CA PRO A 223 10.48 -11.98 14.91
C PRO A 223 9.97 -11.17 16.11
N ILE A 224 9.67 -9.88 15.93
CA ILE A 224 9.13 -9.02 16.98
C ILE A 224 7.69 -9.43 17.30
N LEU A 225 6.83 -9.60 16.29
CA LEU A 225 5.45 -10.06 16.48
C LEU A 225 5.37 -11.44 17.13
N ILE A 226 6.26 -12.35 16.72
CA ILE A 226 6.38 -13.69 17.29
C ILE A 226 6.86 -13.62 18.74
N GLY A 227 7.83 -12.77 19.05
CA GLY A 227 8.29 -12.49 20.41
C GLY A 227 7.18 -11.96 21.30
N VAL A 228 6.39 -11.00 20.81
CA VAL A 228 5.22 -10.47 21.52
C VAL A 228 4.19 -11.56 21.78
N TRP A 229 3.83 -12.34 20.76
CA TRP A 229 2.88 -13.45 20.93
C TRP A 229 3.40 -14.48 21.95
N PHE A 230 4.68 -14.81 21.89
CA PHE A 230 5.33 -15.71 22.83
C PHE A 230 5.26 -15.19 24.28
N LEU A 231 5.61 -13.92 24.51
CA LEU A 231 5.55 -13.30 25.83
C LEU A 231 4.12 -13.29 26.38
N ILE A 232 3.13 -13.00 25.53
CA ILE A 232 1.72 -13.05 25.87
C ILE A 232 1.30 -14.48 26.29
N VAL A 233 1.70 -15.52 25.55
CA VAL A 233 1.41 -16.92 25.88
C VAL A 233 2.10 -17.34 27.19
N LEU A 234 3.31 -16.84 27.46
CA LEU A 234 4.00 -17.10 28.71
C LEU A 234 3.36 -16.39 29.90
N TYR A 235 2.85 -15.17 29.71
CA TYR A 235 2.11 -14.46 30.73
C TYR A 235 0.92 -15.30 31.27
N GLU A 236 0.25 -16.08 30.40
CA GLU A 236 -0.79 -17.05 30.78
C GLU A 236 -0.26 -18.18 31.68
N ARG A 237 0.93 -18.69 31.40
CA ARG A 237 1.48 -19.88 32.07
C ARG A 237 2.24 -19.59 33.37
N ARG A 238 2.53 -18.32 33.66
CA ARG A 238 3.36 -17.86 34.80
C ARG A 238 4.60 -18.74 35.10
N PRO A 239 5.45 -19.04 34.10
CA PRO A 239 6.68 -19.79 34.32
C PRO A 239 7.71 -18.99 35.15
N SER A 240 8.65 -19.68 35.78
CA SER A 240 9.81 -19.03 36.40
C SER A 240 10.68 -18.33 35.34
N ILE A 241 11.36 -17.24 35.72
CA ILE A 241 12.17 -16.44 34.78
C ILE A 241 13.21 -17.28 34.03
N ARG A 242 13.85 -18.25 34.71
CA ARG A 242 14.79 -19.20 34.09
C ARG A 242 14.13 -20.05 32.99
N ARG A 243 12.89 -20.51 33.20
CA ARG A 243 12.14 -21.27 32.18
C ARG A 243 11.69 -20.38 31.03
N THR A 244 11.33 -19.13 31.30
CA THR A 244 11.01 -18.12 30.28
C THR A 244 12.19 -17.91 29.34
N ILE A 245 13.37 -17.62 29.89
CA ILE A 245 14.59 -17.41 29.11
C ILE A 245 14.92 -18.64 28.28
N ARG A 246 14.91 -19.84 28.88
CA ARG A 246 15.21 -21.09 28.16
C ARG A 246 14.21 -21.38 27.03
N SER A 247 12.91 -21.20 27.30
CA SER A 247 11.87 -21.43 26.30
C SER A 247 11.90 -20.38 25.19
N GLY A 248 12.23 -19.13 25.55
CA GLY A 248 12.41 -18.03 24.60
C GLY A 248 13.59 -18.28 23.69
N ALA A 249 14.75 -18.64 24.26
CA ALA A 249 15.93 -19.00 23.47
C ALA A 249 15.65 -20.16 22.50
N ALA A 250 14.93 -21.20 22.94
CA ALA A 250 14.58 -22.33 22.08
C ALA A 250 13.62 -21.97 20.93
N LEU A 251 12.64 -21.08 21.17
CA LEU A 251 11.59 -20.75 20.19
C LEU A 251 11.93 -19.56 19.30
N LEU A 252 12.64 -18.57 19.84
CA LEU A 252 13.05 -17.36 19.12
C LEU A 252 14.45 -17.49 18.50
N GLY A 253 15.28 -18.42 19.01
CA GLY A 253 16.61 -18.71 18.48
C GLY A 253 16.64 -18.97 16.97
N PRO A 254 15.76 -19.81 16.40
CA PRO A 254 15.71 -20.02 14.95
C PRO A 254 15.46 -18.73 14.16
N TYR A 255 14.62 -17.83 14.66
CA TYR A 255 14.37 -16.54 14.01
C TYR A 255 15.58 -15.63 14.12
N ALA A 256 16.23 -15.57 15.28
CA ALA A 256 17.46 -14.78 15.47
C ALA A 256 18.59 -15.25 14.55
N VAL A 257 18.78 -16.57 14.39
CA VAL A 257 19.74 -17.15 13.45
C VAL A 257 19.37 -16.80 12.01
N ALA A 258 18.09 -16.93 11.64
CA ALA A 258 17.61 -16.53 10.32
C ALA A 258 17.83 -15.04 10.03
N THR A 259 17.56 -14.16 11.00
CA THR A 259 17.83 -12.71 10.89
C THR A 259 19.32 -12.44 10.72
N ALA A 260 20.18 -13.06 11.54
CA ALA A 260 21.62 -12.89 11.46
C ALA A 260 22.19 -13.38 10.12
N GLY A 261 21.73 -14.55 9.64
CA GLY A 261 22.13 -15.08 8.33
C GLY A 261 21.68 -14.19 7.17
N TYR A 262 20.44 -13.70 7.19
CA TYR A 262 19.95 -12.75 6.18
C TYR A 262 20.76 -11.44 6.20
N LEU A 263 21.03 -10.89 7.39
CA LEU A 263 21.83 -9.67 7.52
C LEU A 263 23.26 -9.90 7.03
N ALA A 264 23.90 -11.02 7.37
CA ALA A 264 25.24 -11.34 6.88
C ALA A 264 25.27 -11.43 5.35
N LEU A 265 24.30 -12.11 4.73
CA LEU A 265 24.17 -12.19 3.28
C LEU A 265 23.94 -10.81 2.66
N ARG A 266 23.02 -10.03 3.23
CA ARG A 266 22.72 -8.65 2.79
C ARG A 266 23.96 -7.75 2.85
N PHE A 267 24.74 -7.84 3.94
CA PHE A 267 26.00 -7.11 4.08
C PHE A 267 27.03 -7.54 3.04
N ALA A 268 27.14 -8.85 2.78
CA ALA A 268 28.06 -9.37 1.78
C ALA A 268 27.70 -8.90 0.36
N VAL A 269 26.41 -8.90 0.02
CA VAL A 269 25.92 -8.50 -1.32
C VAL A 269 25.95 -6.99 -1.53
N LEU A 270 25.52 -6.20 -0.53
CA LEU A 270 25.38 -4.75 -0.69
C LEU A 270 26.61 -3.95 -0.23
N GLY A 271 27.62 -4.60 0.39
CA GLY A 271 28.72 -3.91 1.07
C GLY A 271 28.29 -3.13 2.32
N GLY A 272 27.09 -3.40 2.86
CA GLY A 272 26.50 -2.66 3.97
C GLY A 272 25.04 -3.05 4.24
N LEU A 273 24.32 -2.25 5.03
CA LEU A 273 22.88 -2.44 5.23
C LEU A 273 22.05 -2.13 3.97
N GLY A 274 22.61 -1.39 3.02
CA GLY A 274 21.87 -0.81 1.90
C GLY A 274 20.89 0.29 2.34
N GLY A 275 20.09 0.74 1.40
CA GLY A 275 19.23 1.91 1.53
C GLY A 275 19.50 2.90 0.39
N TYR A 276 19.08 4.14 0.56
CA TYR A 276 19.33 5.20 -0.40
C TYR A 276 20.67 5.89 -0.09
N ASP A 277 21.54 6.06 -1.08
CA ASP A 277 22.93 6.55 -0.92
C ASP A 277 23.01 8.05 -0.63
N ARG A 278 21.97 8.78 -1.03
CA ARG A 278 21.67 10.13 -0.56
C ARG A 278 20.30 10.08 0.09
N PRO A 279 19.95 10.96 1.04
CA PRO A 279 18.54 11.22 1.29
C PRO A 279 17.96 11.72 -0.05
N VAL A 280 17.42 10.81 -0.88
CA VAL A 280 16.93 11.09 -2.25
C VAL A 280 15.79 12.11 -2.22
N TRP A 281 15.35 12.45 -1.03
CA TRP A 281 14.59 13.64 -0.75
C TRP A 281 15.09 14.15 0.59
N SER A 282 15.31 15.46 0.72
CA SER A 282 15.52 16.08 2.02
C SER A 282 14.55 15.44 3.02
N SER A 283 15.05 15.04 4.20
CA SER A 283 14.19 14.88 5.38
C SER A 283 13.15 15.97 5.28
N SER A 284 11.88 15.62 5.09
CA SER A 284 10.88 16.51 4.48
C SER A 284 10.62 17.80 5.26
N GLY A 285 11.35 18.02 6.36
CA GLY A 285 11.01 18.93 7.43
C GLY A 285 9.67 18.55 8.06
N GLU A 286 9.01 17.48 7.61
CA GLU A 286 7.66 17.14 8.06
C GLU A 286 7.75 16.73 9.53
N PRO A 287 7.04 17.45 10.42
CA PRO A 287 7.04 17.12 11.83
C PRO A 287 6.63 15.66 12.04
N ILE A 288 7.24 15.00 13.04
CA ILE A 288 6.91 13.61 13.41
C ILE A 288 5.39 13.44 13.58
N ALA A 289 4.74 14.41 14.21
CA ALA A 289 3.30 14.42 14.38
C ALA A 289 2.54 14.34 13.04
N VAL A 290 2.98 15.09 12.01
CA VAL A 290 2.37 15.05 10.67
C VAL A 290 2.56 13.67 10.02
N THR A 291 3.77 13.11 10.12
CA THR A 291 4.08 11.79 9.56
C THR A 291 3.22 10.69 10.20
N VAL A 292 3.14 10.70 11.53
CA VAL A 292 2.33 9.73 12.29
C VAL A 292 0.84 9.91 12.02
N SER A 293 0.35 11.16 11.99
CA SER A 293 -1.05 11.45 11.65
C SER A 293 -1.39 10.93 10.25
N ARG A 294 -0.56 11.19 9.23
CA ARG A 294 -0.79 10.68 7.88
C ARG A 294 -0.85 9.16 7.82
N TYR A 295 0.03 8.48 8.55
CA TYR A 295 0.03 7.03 8.64
C TYR A 295 -1.27 6.50 9.24
N VAL A 296 -1.65 6.98 10.43
CA VAL A 296 -2.90 6.57 11.08
C VAL A 296 -4.10 6.88 10.18
N LEU A 297 -4.10 8.03 9.53
CA LEU A 297 -5.20 8.46 8.69
C LEU A 297 -5.38 7.66 7.43
N SER A 298 -4.29 7.37 6.75
CA SER A 298 -4.34 6.50 5.57
C SER A 298 -4.91 5.11 5.87
N LEU A 299 -4.87 4.66 7.13
CA LEU A 299 -5.39 3.36 7.55
C LEU A 299 -6.84 3.41 8.05
N VAL A 300 -7.27 4.50 8.70
CA VAL A 300 -8.61 4.58 9.29
C VAL A 300 -9.58 5.36 8.39
N TYR A 301 -9.05 6.29 7.61
CA TYR A 301 -9.80 7.20 6.75
C TYR A 301 -8.99 7.56 5.49
N PRO A 302 -8.68 6.58 4.62
CA PRO A 302 -7.88 6.78 3.40
C PRO A 302 -8.53 7.71 2.37
N VAL A 303 -9.85 7.88 2.46
CA VAL A 303 -10.70 8.56 1.49
C VAL A 303 -11.53 9.59 2.24
N ASP A 304 -11.68 10.81 1.71
CA ASP A 304 -12.46 11.86 2.35
C ASP A 304 -13.98 11.69 2.12
N PHE A 305 -14.53 10.64 2.71
CA PHE A 305 -15.94 10.27 2.57
C PHE A 305 -16.92 11.32 3.13
N LEU A 306 -16.57 12.01 4.21
CA LEU A 306 -17.34 13.11 4.78
C LEU A 306 -17.28 14.34 3.88
N GLY A 307 -16.14 14.67 3.29
CA GLY A 307 -16.05 15.69 2.24
C GLY A 307 -16.96 15.34 1.05
N ALA A 308 -16.96 14.07 0.63
CA ALA A 308 -17.86 13.55 -0.41
C ALA A 308 -19.35 13.73 -0.07
N LEU A 309 -19.75 13.41 1.16
CA LEU A 309 -21.14 13.47 1.61
C LEU A 309 -21.65 14.90 1.89
N THR A 310 -20.79 15.77 2.39
CA THR A 310 -21.19 17.09 2.90
C THR A 310 -20.89 18.22 1.93
N GLY A 311 -20.07 17.97 0.89
CA GLY A 311 -19.57 19.00 -0.01
C GLY A 311 -18.60 19.98 0.66
N LEU A 312 -18.25 19.77 1.93
CA LEU A 312 -17.30 20.59 2.68
C LEU A 312 -15.88 20.10 2.37
N ASP A 313 -15.05 20.96 1.77
CA ASP A 313 -13.62 20.73 1.62
C ASP A 313 -12.93 20.91 2.99
N LEU A 314 -13.09 19.91 3.86
CA LEU A 314 -12.45 19.82 5.18
C LEU A 314 -10.95 19.48 5.05
N GLN A 315 -10.24 20.21 4.18
CA GLN A 315 -8.78 20.21 4.13
C GLN A 315 -8.13 20.87 5.35
N LEU A 316 -8.93 21.43 6.27
CA LEU A 316 -8.44 22.15 7.43
C LEU A 316 -8.33 21.26 8.69
N ILE A 317 -7.06 21.00 9.02
CA ILE A 317 -6.45 20.49 10.26
C ILE A 317 -6.30 18.94 10.36
N PRO A 318 -5.31 18.36 9.65
CA PRO A 318 -4.88 16.95 9.68
C PRO A 318 -4.40 16.37 11.02
N ASN A 319 -4.23 17.18 12.07
CA ASN A 319 -3.57 16.72 13.29
C ASN A 319 -4.49 16.74 14.52
N GLY A 320 -5.28 17.79 14.73
CA GLY A 320 -6.10 17.94 15.95
C GLY A 320 -7.30 16.99 16.02
N LEU A 321 -8.13 16.98 14.97
CA LEU A 321 -9.32 16.11 14.88
C LEU A 321 -8.94 14.62 14.88
N TYR A 322 -7.76 14.31 14.37
CA TYR A 322 -7.29 12.95 14.14
C TYR A 322 -6.52 12.37 15.34
N VAL A 323 -5.80 13.20 16.09
CA VAL A 323 -5.36 12.91 17.46
C VAL A 323 -6.57 12.78 18.39
N ALA A 324 -7.64 13.54 18.17
CA ALA A 324 -8.89 13.39 18.93
C ALA A 324 -9.63 12.09 18.59
N LEU A 325 -9.66 11.62 17.34
CA LEU A 325 -10.26 10.33 16.95
C LEU A 325 -9.41 9.12 17.37
N ALA A 326 -8.09 9.19 17.23
CA ALA A 326 -7.17 8.18 17.77
C ALA A 326 -7.19 8.19 19.31
N GLY A 327 -7.24 9.37 19.91
CA GLY A 327 -7.44 9.60 21.33
C GLY A 327 -8.79 9.06 21.81
N ALA A 328 -9.87 9.23 21.06
CA ALA A 328 -11.19 8.66 21.33
C ALA A 328 -11.20 7.14 21.15
N SER A 329 -10.49 6.60 20.16
CA SER A 329 -10.33 5.15 19.96
C SER A 329 -9.51 4.53 21.09
N LEU A 330 -8.43 5.20 21.52
CA LEU A 330 -7.67 4.87 22.72
C LEU A 330 -8.50 5.07 23.98
N LEU A 331 -9.39 6.05 24.05
CA LEU A 331 -10.33 6.26 25.16
C LEU A 331 -11.39 5.17 25.18
N VAL A 332 -11.84 4.67 24.04
CA VAL A 332 -12.77 3.54 23.92
C VAL A 332 -12.05 2.26 24.35
N VAL A 333 -10.82 2.03 23.88
CA VAL A 333 -9.97 0.92 24.35
C VAL A 333 -9.68 1.04 25.85
N TYR A 334 -9.42 2.25 26.35
CA TYR A 334 -9.21 2.57 27.76
C TYR A 334 -10.49 2.36 28.58
N ASN A 335 -11.66 2.77 28.08
CA ASN A 335 -12.94 2.56 28.76
C ASN A 335 -13.34 1.09 28.75
N VAL A 336 -13.01 0.34 27.69
CA VAL A 336 -13.11 -1.12 27.63
C VAL A 336 -12.14 -1.78 28.60
N SER A 337 -10.91 -1.27 28.76
CA SER A 337 -9.98 -1.77 29.78
C SER A 337 -10.38 -1.39 31.20
N ARG A 338 -11.06 -0.25 31.40
CA ARG A 338 -11.52 0.24 32.70
C ARG A 338 -12.77 -0.47 33.22
N THR A 339 -13.43 -1.30 32.43
CA THR A 339 -14.39 -2.29 32.96
C THR A 339 -13.63 -3.33 33.81
N ARG A 340 -13.47 -3.00 35.10
CA ARG A 340 -12.87 -3.75 36.23
C ARG A 340 -12.39 -5.20 35.92
N SER A 341 -11.08 -5.36 35.68
CA SER A 341 -10.14 -6.30 36.34
C SER A 341 -8.96 -6.67 35.42
N ASP A 342 -7.84 -5.94 35.55
CA ASP A 342 -6.65 -5.88 34.66
C ASP A 342 -5.74 -7.13 34.59
N ARG A 343 -6.33 -8.32 34.72
CA ARG A 343 -5.68 -9.59 34.35
C ARG A 343 -6.50 -10.40 33.37
N SER A 344 -7.83 -10.31 33.42
CA SER A 344 -8.73 -11.12 32.60
C SER A 344 -8.74 -10.67 31.13
N ILE A 345 -8.53 -9.37 30.87
CA ILE A 345 -8.60 -8.78 29.54
C ILE A 345 -7.39 -9.19 28.69
N LEU A 346 -6.16 -9.03 29.19
CA LEU A 346 -4.93 -9.48 28.53
C LEU A 346 -4.88 -11.01 28.38
N MET A 347 -5.56 -11.75 29.27
CA MET A 347 -5.71 -13.22 29.18
C MET A 347 -6.75 -13.65 28.14
N SER A 348 -7.67 -12.76 27.75
CA SER A 348 -8.67 -13.08 26.74
C SER A 348 -8.03 -13.20 25.35
N ALA A 349 -8.52 -14.14 24.53
CA ALA A 349 -8.02 -14.29 23.16
C ALA A 349 -8.11 -12.99 22.34
N ARG A 350 -9.15 -12.18 22.58
CA ARG A 350 -9.36 -10.88 21.95
C ARG A 350 -8.31 -9.86 22.41
N GLY A 351 -8.10 -9.72 23.72
CA GLY A 351 -7.11 -8.79 24.27
C GLY A 351 -5.70 -9.09 23.76
N ARG A 352 -5.31 -10.36 23.69
CA ARG A 352 -4.02 -10.78 23.10
C ARG A 352 -3.86 -10.35 21.65
N LEU A 353 -4.89 -10.56 20.84
CA LEU A 353 -4.88 -10.19 19.44
C LEU A 353 -4.84 -8.65 19.27
N LEU A 354 -5.53 -7.90 20.13
CA LEU A 354 -5.46 -6.43 20.14
C LEU A 354 -4.08 -5.91 20.54
N VAL A 355 -3.41 -6.51 21.53
CA VAL A 355 -2.03 -6.16 21.89
C VAL A 355 -1.07 -6.44 20.73
N LEU A 356 -1.18 -7.62 20.11
CA LEU A 356 -0.39 -7.95 18.92
C LEU A 356 -0.62 -6.92 17.80
N SER A 357 -1.87 -6.55 17.55
CA SER A 357 -2.25 -5.57 16.53
C SER A 357 -1.73 -4.16 16.85
N GLY A 358 -1.76 -3.76 18.12
CA GLY A 358 -1.21 -2.47 18.57
C GLY A 358 0.31 -2.39 18.38
N VAL A 359 1.04 -3.45 18.73
CA VAL A 359 2.49 -3.50 18.46
C VAL A 359 2.77 -3.50 16.96
N TRP A 360 2.01 -4.28 16.17
CA TRP A 360 2.13 -4.29 14.72
C TRP A 360 1.96 -2.88 14.13
N LEU A 361 0.96 -2.12 14.56
CA LEU A 361 0.75 -0.75 14.10
C LEU A 361 1.88 0.20 14.47
N ALA A 362 2.49 0.03 15.65
CA ALA A 362 3.55 0.89 16.14
C ALA A 362 4.91 0.62 15.47
N LEU A 363 5.19 -0.61 15.02
CA LEU A 363 6.50 -0.97 14.47
C LEU A 363 6.91 -0.16 13.23
N PRO A 364 6.05 0.03 12.21
CA PRO A 364 6.37 0.87 11.06
C PRO A 364 6.57 2.35 11.40
N VAL A 365 5.97 2.85 12.48
CA VAL A 365 6.08 4.26 12.88
C VAL A 365 7.54 4.64 13.12
N TRP A 366 8.31 3.76 13.77
CA TRP A 366 9.73 4.03 14.00
C TRP A 366 10.51 4.21 12.68
N LEU A 367 10.19 3.43 11.65
CA LEU A 367 10.79 3.58 10.32
C LEU A 367 10.42 4.93 9.71
N PHE A 368 9.14 5.32 9.76
CA PHE A 368 8.68 6.60 9.20
C PHE A 368 9.26 7.82 9.92
N VAL A 369 9.41 7.73 11.25
CA VAL A 369 10.07 8.75 12.06
C VAL A 369 11.54 8.88 11.66
N ARG A 370 12.25 7.76 11.49
CA ARG A 370 13.65 7.76 11.09
C ARG A 370 13.86 8.30 9.67
N THR A 371 12.96 7.98 8.75
CA THR A 371 13.02 8.47 7.35
C THR A 371 12.41 9.86 7.17
N GLY A 372 11.67 10.36 8.18
CA GLY A 372 10.94 11.62 8.12
C GLY A 372 9.85 11.66 7.05
N ARG A 373 9.39 10.51 6.54
CA ARG A 373 8.41 10.38 5.45
C ARG A 373 7.53 9.16 5.60
N TYR A 374 6.23 9.38 5.38
CA TYR A 374 5.24 8.34 5.17
C TYR A 374 4.63 8.50 3.77
N THR A 375 4.59 7.41 3.01
CA THR A 375 3.85 7.32 1.75
C THR A 375 2.73 6.30 1.90
N VAL A 376 1.54 6.60 1.35
CA VAL A 376 0.33 5.77 1.51
C VAL A 376 0.57 4.30 1.17
N ARG A 377 1.28 4.03 0.06
CA ARG A 377 1.70 2.68 -0.36
C ARG A 377 2.46 1.85 0.69
N SER A 378 3.17 2.50 1.61
CA SER A 378 3.92 1.82 2.69
C SER A 378 3.02 1.32 3.83
N GLY A 379 1.74 1.68 3.83
CA GLY A 379 0.75 1.29 4.84
C GLY A 379 0.16 -0.11 4.66
N TYR A 380 0.43 -0.79 3.55
CA TYR A 380 -0.27 -2.03 3.18
C TYR A 380 -0.21 -3.12 4.26
N VAL A 381 0.98 -3.39 4.79
CA VAL A 381 1.17 -4.39 5.86
C VAL A 381 0.42 -4.01 7.15
N SER A 382 0.12 -2.73 7.34
CA SER A 382 -0.59 -2.18 8.50
C SER A 382 -2.11 -2.18 8.34
N ILE A 383 -2.63 -2.49 7.14
CA ILE A 383 -4.06 -2.76 6.95
C ILE A 383 -4.48 -3.96 7.81
N VAL A 384 -3.61 -4.98 7.91
CA VAL A 384 -3.86 -6.22 8.68
C VAL A 384 -4.32 -5.91 10.12
N PRO A 385 -3.52 -5.26 10.97
CA PRO A 385 -3.94 -4.98 12.35
C PRO A 385 -5.13 -4.03 12.45
N VAL A 386 -5.33 -3.08 11.51
CA VAL A 386 -6.52 -2.22 11.49
C VAL A 386 -7.79 -3.04 11.22
N ALA A 387 -7.78 -3.87 10.18
CA ALA A 387 -8.90 -4.74 9.83
C ALA A 387 -9.25 -5.70 10.99
N VAL A 388 -8.23 -6.23 11.68
CA VAL A 388 -8.41 -7.07 12.86
C VAL A 388 -9.04 -6.31 14.03
N VAL A 389 -8.54 -5.11 14.35
CA VAL A 389 -9.07 -4.28 15.45
C VAL A 389 -10.53 -3.90 15.17
N LEU A 390 -10.84 -3.40 13.97
CA LEU A 390 -12.19 -3.03 13.58
C LEU A 390 -13.15 -4.22 13.63
N ALA A 391 -12.75 -5.38 13.11
CA ALA A 391 -13.58 -6.59 13.15
C ALA A 391 -13.85 -7.06 14.59
N VAL A 392 -12.84 -7.04 15.46
CA VAL A 392 -13.01 -7.42 16.88
C VAL A 392 -13.95 -6.45 17.59
N LEU A 393 -13.77 -5.14 17.39
CA LEU A 393 -14.62 -4.12 17.99
C LEU A 393 -16.06 -4.22 17.49
N LEU A 394 -16.26 -4.34 16.17
CA LEU A 394 -17.58 -4.43 15.53
C LEU A 394 -18.36 -5.64 16.04
N VAL A 395 -17.77 -6.84 15.98
CA VAL A 395 -18.44 -8.07 16.40
C VAL A 395 -18.70 -8.08 17.90
N THR A 396 -17.77 -7.55 18.71
CA THR A 396 -17.95 -7.48 20.17
C THR A 396 -19.06 -6.51 20.53
N ALA A 397 -19.08 -5.31 19.93
CA ALA A 397 -20.12 -4.32 20.16
C ALA A 397 -21.50 -4.84 19.70
N ALA A 398 -21.59 -5.46 18.53
CA ALA A 398 -22.83 -6.05 18.01
C ALA A 398 -23.38 -7.15 18.93
N ARG A 399 -22.51 -8.08 19.39
CA ARG A 399 -22.92 -9.13 20.33
C ARG A 399 -23.36 -8.59 21.67
N ASN A 400 -22.71 -7.54 22.18
CA ASN A 400 -23.11 -6.88 23.42
C ASN A 400 -24.49 -6.22 23.30
N VAL A 401 -24.77 -5.54 22.18
CA VAL A 401 -26.09 -4.95 21.91
C VAL A 401 -27.15 -6.04 21.78
N ALA A 402 -26.87 -7.13 21.05
CA ALA A 402 -27.80 -8.25 20.89
C ALA A 402 -28.11 -8.97 22.21
N ALA A 403 -27.10 -9.19 23.06
CA ALA A 403 -27.29 -9.80 24.38
C ALA A 403 -28.17 -8.95 25.30
N ARG A 404 -28.02 -7.62 25.27
CA ARG A 404 -28.88 -6.69 26.01
C ARG A 404 -30.32 -6.72 25.52
N ARG A 405 -30.54 -6.74 24.20
CA ARG A 405 -31.89 -6.85 23.63
C ARG A 405 -32.60 -8.10 24.11
N ARG A 406 -31.91 -9.26 24.10
CA ARG A 406 -32.45 -10.53 24.60
C ARG A 406 -32.79 -10.45 26.09
N ALA A 407 -31.87 -9.95 26.92
CA ALA A 407 -32.14 -9.78 28.36
C ALA A 407 -33.34 -8.86 28.65
N ALA A 408 -33.55 -7.82 27.84
CA ALA A 408 -34.72 -6.93 27.96
C ALA A 408 -36.03 -7.60 27.51
N THR A 409 -35.97 -8.53 26.55
CA THR A 409 -37.14 -9.30 26.09
C THR A 409 -37.51 -10.41 27.09
N ASP A 410 -36.51 -11.14 27.60
CA ASP A 410 -36.70 -12.22 28.57
C ASP A 410 -37.13 -11.69 29.96
N GLY A 411 -36.76 -10.45 30.30
CA GLY A 411 -37.17 -9.79 31.55
C GLY A 411 -38.62 -9.29 31.58
N HIS A 412 -39.30 -9.17 30.43
CA HIS A 412 -40.73 -8.80 30.35
C HIS A 412 -41.67 -10.01 30.51
N THR A 413 -41.16 -11.24 30.48
CA THR A 413 -41.96 -12.47 30.63
C THR A 413 -42.00 -13.03 32.06
N ALA A 414 -41.44 -12.32 33.05
CA ALA A 414 -41.28 -12.81 34.42
C ALA A 414 -41.91 -11.90 35.50
N THR A 415 -43.01 -11.22 35.19
CA THR A 415 -43.78 -10.45 36.17
C THR A 415 -45.26 -10.81 36.11
N ASP A 416 -45.60 -11.97 36.69
CA ASP A 416 -46.93 -12.25 37.25
C ASP A 416 -46.71 -13.17 38.47
N GLY A 417 -46.43 -12.55 39.61
CA GLY A 417 -46.27 -13.19 40.91
C GLY A 417 -46.27 -12.14 42.03
N PRO A 418 -47.03 -12.30 43.13
CA PRO A 418 -47.28 -11.21 44.07
C PRO A 418 -46.01 -10.77 44.81
N LEU A 419 -45.90 -9.46 44.99
CA LEU A 419 -44.83 -8.74 45.68
C LEU A 419 -44.62 -9.24 47.12
N ASP A 420 -43.42 -9.73 47.41
CA ASP A 420 -42.91 -9.78 48.79
C ASP A 420 -41.90 -8.65 48.99
N THR A 421 -42.27 -7.73 49.87
CA THR A 421 -41.56 -6.50 50.18
C THR A 421 -40.58 -6.74 51.33
N THR A 422 -39.32 -7.06 51.01
CA THR A 422 -38.21 -6.78 51.92
C THR A 422 -37.02 -6.20 51.14
N GLY A 423 -36.68 -4.96 51.45
CA GLY A 423 -35.65 -4.21 50.76
C GLY A 423 -34.25 -4.71 51.10
N VAL A 424 -33.49 -5.05 50.05
CA VAL A 424 -32.01 -4.95 50.04
C VAL A 424 -31.59 -4.51 48.64
N GLU A 425 -30.96 -3.34 48.60
CA GLU A 425 -30.13 -2.78 47.55
C GLU A 425 -30.75 -2.55 46.16
N SER A 426 -30.88 -1.27 45.85
CA SER A 426 -31.02 -0.76 44.50
C SER A 426 -29.98 -1.43 43.59
N LYS A 427 -30.43 -2.35 42.73
CA LYS A 427 -29.73 -2.69 41.50
C LYS A 427 -29.60 -1.40 40.72
N SER A 428 -28.47 -0.73 40.91
CA SER A 428 -28.01 0.39 40.11
C SER A 428 -28.34 0.09 38.66
N MET A 429 -29.22 0.89 38.05
CA MET A 429 -29.40 0.89 36.60
C MET A 429 -28.00 0.89 36.00
N PRO A 430 -27.65 -0.04 35.09
CA PRO A 430 -26.35 0.00 34.46
C PRO A 430 -26.26 1.33 33.68
N ARG A 431 -25.51 2.29 34.25
CA ARG A 431 -25.09 3.55 33.63
C ARG A 431 -24.88 3.30 32.14
N ALA A 432 -25.54 4.07 31.29
CA ALA A 432 -25.53 3.99 29.83
C ALA A 432 -24.15 3.54 29.28
N ALA A 433 -23.99 2.23 29.11
CA ALA A 433 -22.69 1.62 28.89
C ALA A 433 -22.41 1.45 27.38
N PRO A 434 -21.15 1.61 26.94
CA PRO A 434 -20.67 2.04 25.60
C PRO A 434 -20.98 1.14 24.38
N GLY A 435 -21.88 0.16 24.48
CA GLY A 435 -22.12 -0.83 23.42
C GLY A 435 -22.72 -0.25 22.13
N LEU A 436 -23.74 0.60 22.23
CA LEU A 436 -24.43 1.16 21.06
C LEU A 436 -23.62 2.26 20.38
N THR A 437 -23.01 3.16 21.15
CA THR A 437 -22.14 4.23 20.63
C THR A 437 -20.90 3.65 19.97
N THR A 438 -20.23 2.68 20.61
CA THR A 438 -19.08 1.98 19.99
C THR A 438 -19.51 1.24 18.72
N LEU A 439 -20.66 0.57 18.72
CA LEU A 439 -21.18 -0.09 17.53
C LEU A 439 -21.41 0.90 16.39
N ALA A 440 -22.06 2.04 16.67
CA ALA A 440 -22.33 3.07 15.67
C ALA A 440 -21.04 3.63 15.08
N VAL A 441 -20.08 4.03 15.92
CA VAL A 441 -18.79 4.60 15.46
C VAL A 441 -18.01 3.59 14.61
N VAL A 442 -17.86 2.36 15.10
CA VAL A 442 -17.09 1.33 14.38
C VAL A 442 -17.80 0.89 13.10
N ALA A 443 -19.13 0.82 13.11
CA ALA A 443 -19.90 0.54 11.90
C ALA A 443 -19.72 1.63 10.84
N VAL A 444 -19.75 2.91 11.22
CA VAL A 444 -19.49 4.03 10.29
C VAL A 444 -18.08 3.93 9.70
N LEU A 445 -17.05 3.63 10.50
CA LEU A 445 -15.69 3.43 10.01
C LEU A 445 -15.57 2.23 9.07
N CYS A 446 -16.22 1.10 9.38
CA CYS A 446 -16.20 -0.05 8.48
C CYS A 446 -16.93 0.25 7.17
N LEU A 447 -18.07 0.94 7.25
CA LEU A 447 -18.86 1.34 6.09
C LEU A 447 -18.12 2.34 5.22
N SER A 448 -17.36 3.29 5.78
CA SER A 448 -16.57 4.23 4.98
C SER A 448 -15.44 3.54 4.22
N LEU A 449 -14.79 2.53 4.83
CA LEU A 449 -13.76 1.72 4.15
C LEU A 449 -14.36 0.91 3.00
N VAL A 450 -15.53 0.30 3.20
CA VAL A 450 -16.24 -0.46 2.16
C VAL A 450 -16.74 0.49 1.06
N ALA A 451 -17.32 1.63 1.44
CA ALA A 451 -17.81 2.65 0.51
C ALA A 451 -16.70 3.14 -0.41
N GLY A 452 -15.53 3.46 0.15
CA GLY A 452 -14.36 3.88 -0.63
C GLY A 452 -13.56 2.74 -1.28
N SER A 453 -14.02 1.49 -1.26
CA SER A 453 -13.25 0.36 -1.77
C SER A 453 -13.27 0.25 -3.30
N ALA A 454 -12.28 -0.44 -3.86
CA ALA A 454 -12.21 -0.72 -5.30
C ALA A 454 -13.42 -1.55 -5.83
N LEU A 455 -14.15 -2.23 -4.93
CA LEU A 455 -15.38 -2.95 -5.29
C LEU A 455 -16.52 -2.00 -5.70
N LEU A 456 -16.55 -0.78 -5.14
CA LEU A 456 -17.61 0.20 -5.40
C LEU A 456 -17.12 1.39 -6.25
N HIS A 457 -15.82 1.67 -6.21
CA HIS A 457 -15.19 2.71 -7.01
C HIS A 457 -14.04 2.12 -7.82
N PRO A 458 -14.23 1.87 -9.13
CA PRO A 458 -13.14 1.47 -9.99
C PRO A 458 -12.15 2.64 -10.09
N TYR A 459 -10.93 2.45 -9.58
CA TYR A 459 -9.88 3.45 -9.56
C TYR A 459 -9.17 3.50 -10.93
N THR A 460 -9.86 4.09 -11.91
CA THR A 460 -9.45 4.15 -13.33
C THR A 460 -8.19 4.97 -13.57
N GLU A 461 -7.69 5.70 -12.57
CA GLU A 461 -6.45 6.47 -12.71
C GLU A 461 -5.24 5.56 -12.95
N TRP A 462 -5.26 4.32 -12.45
CA TRP A 462 -4.21 3.36 -12.72
C TRP A 462 -4.28 2.78 -14.12
N GLU A 463 -5.47 2.50 -14.63
CA GLU A 463 -5.69 2.13 -16.04
C GLU A 463 -5.12 3.22 -16.94
N ARG A 464 -5.51 4.48 -16.68
CA ARG A 464 -5.05 5.63 -17.45
C ARG A 464 -3.54 5.83 -17.38
N ALA A 465 -2.93 5.60 -16.21
CA ALA A 465 -1.47 5.64 -16.07
C ALA A 465 -0.78 4.53 -16.86
N GLY A 466 -1.41 3.35 -16.96
CA GLY A 466 -0.96 2.26 -17.83
C GLY A 466 -0.98 2.66 -19.30
N GLU A 467 -2.11 3.17 -19.80
CA GLU A 467 -2.28 3.62 -21.19
C GLU A 467 -1.26 4.70 -21.57
N VAL A 468 -1.05 5.70 -20.70
CA VAL A 468 -0.03 6.74 -20.92
C VAL A 468 1.37 6.12 -20.97
N SER A 469 1.64 5.10 -20.14
CA SER A 469 2.92 4.41 -20.16
C SER A 469 3.12 3.64 -21.46
N GLU A 470 2.10 2.94 -21.93
CA GLU A 470 2.08 2.24 -23.22
C GLU A 470 2.39 3.20 -24.37
N ASP A 471 1.54 4.23 -24.56
CA ASP A 471 1.68 5.26 -25.60
C ASP A 471 3.10 5.86 -25.62
N THR A 472 3.62 6.17 -24.44
CA THR A 472 4.94 6.81 -24.31
C THR A 472 6.06 5.84 -24.70
N LEU A 473 6.03 4.61 -24.20
CA LEU A 473 7.08 3.62 -24.43
C LEU A 473 7.08 3.12 -25.88
N GLU A 474 5.90 2.94 -26.47
CA GLU A 474 5.75 2.63 -27.89
C GLU A 474 6.27 3.77 -28.78
N ALA A 475 5.83 5.01 -28.53
CA ALA A 475 6.27 6.17 -29.30
C ALA A 475 7.79 6.35 -29.25
N VAL A 476 8.39 6.18 -28.08
CA VAL A 476 9.85 6.24 -27.90
C VAL A 476 10.54 5.16 -28.72
N SER A 477 10.12 3.90 -28.58
CA SER A 477 10.75 2.78 -29.29
C SER A 477 10.59 2.88 -30.82
N GLY A 478 9.42 3.28 -31.32
CA GLY A 478 9.16 3.48 -32.75
C GLY A 478 9.98 4.63 -33.34
N SER A 479 10.19 5.71 -32.58
CA SER A 479 11.01 6.85 -33.03
C SER A 479 12.50 6.51 -33.06
N VAL A 480 12.98 5.68 -32.13
CA VAL A 480 14.38 5.22 -32.06
C VAL A 480 14.69 4.15 -33.11
N ALA A 481 13.70 3.38 -33.59
CA ALA A 481 13.91 2.36 -34.61
C ALA A 481 14.60 2.90 -35.88
N GLY A 482 14.35 4.17 -36.25
CA GLY A 482 14.94 4.83 -37.42
C GLY A 482 16.35 5.39 -37.25
N THR A 483 16.98 5.30 -36.07
CA THR A 483 18.34 5.82 -35.85
C THR A 483 19.42 4.78 -36.21
N PRO A 484 20.66 5.18 -36.54
CA PRO A 484 21.78 4.25 -36.72
C PRO A 484 22.09 3.42 -35.46
N ALA A 485 22.70 2.24 -35.62
CA ALA A 485 23.02 1.34 -34.50
C ALA A 485 24.01 1.95 -33.49
N ASN A 486 24.88 2.87 -33.91
CA ASN A 486 25.86 3.57 -33.05
C ASN A 486 25.43 5.00 -32.66
N ALA A 487 24.13 5.30 -32.75
CA ALA A 487 23.62 6.64 -32.49
C ALA A 487 23.62 6.97 -30.99
N THR A 488 24.12 8.16 -30.65
CA THR A 488 23.86 8.79 -29.35
C THR A 488 22.51 9.50 -29.39
N VAL A 489 21.58 9.10 -28.51
CA VAL A 489 20.22 9.62 -28.42
C VAL A 489 20.00 10.37 -27.10
N ASP A 490 19.83 11.69 -27.18
CA ASP A 490 19.44 12.55 -26.06
C ASP A 490 17.91 12.55 -25.93
N VAL A 491 17.38 11.89 -24.90
CA VAL A 491 15.95 11.90 -24.56
C VAL A 491 15.62 13.17 -23.77
N ALA A 492 14.70 13.96 -24.31
CA ALA A 492 14.17 15.16 -23.70
C ALA A 492 13.48 14.85 -22.35
N PRO A 493 13.28 15.87 -21.50
CA PRO A 493 12.70 15.73 -20.17
C PRO A 493 11.49 14.79 -20.05
N VAL A 494 11.59 13.86 -19.10
CA VAL A 494 10.50 12.93 -18.75
C VAL A 494 9.62 13.58 -17.67
N PRO A 495 8.29 13.42 -17.71
CA PRO A 495 7.40 14.08 -16.80
C PRO A 495 7.52 13.54 -15.39
N HIS A 496 7.56 14.44 -14.42
CA HIS A 496 7.29 14.16 -13.04
C HIS A 496 5.83 14.57 -12.76
N PRO A 497 4.95 13.63 -12.41
CA PRO A 497 3.64 14.00 -11.93
C PRO A 497 3.82 14.69 -10.57
N LYS A 498 3.68 16.02 -10.51
CA LYS A 498 3.21 16.60 -9.26
C LYS A 498 1.75 16.19 -9.24
N SER A 499 1.46 15.13 -8.49
CA SER A 499 0.12 14.57 -8.22
C SER A 499 -0.98 15.50 -8.69
N ALA A 500 -1.77 15.08 -9.69
CA ALA A 500 -2.95 15.79 -10.17
C ALA A 500 -3.95 15.96 -9.00
N ARG A 501 -3.65 16.89 -8.11
CA ARG A 501 -4.50 17.36 -7.04
C ARG A 501 -5.14 18.61 -7.59
N ARG A 502 -6.27 18.43 -8.25
CA ARG A 502 -7.28 19.47 -8.31
C ARG A 502 -8.62 18.83 -7.95
N LEU A 503 -9.11 19.25 -6.78
CA LEU A 503 -10.51 19.61 -6.54
C LEU A 503 -11.54 18.55 -6.94
N SER A 504 -11.60 17.46 -6.18
CA SER A 504 -12.67 16.48 -6.30
C SER A 504 -13.08 15.99 -4.90
N SER A 505 -14.39 15.89 -4.70
CA SER A 505 -15.00 15.29 -3.51
C SER A 505 -15.02 13.76 -3.57
N PHE A 506 -14.53 13.14 -4.65
CA PHE A 506 -14.53 11.70 -4.86
C PHE A 506 -13.22 11.01 -4.42
N PRO A 507 -13.26 9.69 -4.11
CA PRO A 507 -12.07 8.90 -3.80
C PRO A 507 -11.12 8.87 -5.00
N HIS A 508 -9.82 9.10 -4.76
CA HIS A 508 -8.79 9.05 -5.80
C HIS A 508 -7.54 8.31 -5.33
N ALA A 509 -6.87 7.64 -6.27
CA ALA A 509 -5.53 7.13 -6.05
C ALA A 509 -4.55 8.30 -5.84
N ARG A 510 -3.73 8.22 -4.80
CA ARG A 510 -2.85 9.29 -4.31
C ARG A 510 -1.42 9.19 -4.82
N SER A 511 -0.97 8.03 -5.32
CA SER A 511 0.41 7.84 -5.79
C SER A 511 0.56 7.37 -7.25
N VAL A 512 -0.40 7.76 -8.09
CA VAL A 512 -0.43 7.46 -9.52
C VAL A 512 0.79 8.06 -10.24
N THR A 513 1.53 7.20 -10.95
CA THR A 513 2.74 7.53 -11.71
C THR A 513 2.85 6.61 -12.93
N PHE A 514 3.28 7.16 -14.08
CA PHE A 514 3.32 6.44 -15.36
C PHE A 514 4.77 6.12 -15.81
N VAL A 515 5.59 7.11 -16.19
CA VAL A 515 6.91 6.86 -16.80
C VAL A 515 8.05 7.64 -16.14
N TRP A 516 9.21 7.01 -15.98
CA TRP A 516 10.48 7.62 -15.54
C TRP A 516 11.63 7.33 -16.51
N ALA A 517 12.74 8.05 -16.35
CA ALA A 517 13.97 7.83 -17.14
C ALA A 517 14.42 6.35 -17.12
N ASN A 518 14.46 5.72 -15.94
CA ASN A 518 14.87 4.32 -15.82
C ASN A 518 13.88 3.37 -16.52
N THR A 519 12.58 3.71 -16.53
CA THR A 519 11.53 2.95 -17.23
C THR A 519 11.79 2.94 -18.73
N ILE A 520 12.05 4.12 -19.33
CA ILE A 520 12.36 4.26 -20.76
C ILE A 520 13.65 3.50 -21.12
N SER A 521 14.70 3.68 -20.31
CA SER A 521 15.97 3.00 -20.52
C SER A 521 15.81 1.47 -20.52
N SER A 522 15.08 0.93 -19.53
CA SER A 522 14.83 -0.51 -19.43
C SER A 522 13.95 -1.04 -20.55
N TRP A 523 12.94 -0.27 -20.97
CA TRP A 523 12.09 -0.62 -22.11
C TRP A 523 12.89 -0.74 -23.40
N LEU A 524 13.73 0.26 -23.71
CA LEU A 524 14.58 0.23 -24.90
C LEU A 524 15.53 -0.97 -24.88
N ARG A 525 16.04 -1.36 -23.71
CA ARG A 525 16.84 -2.59 -23.59
C ARG A 525 16.05 -3.86 -23.85
N LEU A 526 14.83 -3.97 -23.30
CA LEU A 526 13.93 -5.10 -23.54
C LEU A 526 13.54 -5.23 -25.02
N GLN A 527 13.42 -4.12 -25.73
CA GLN A 527 13.14 -4.09 -27.18
C GLN A 527 14.38 -4.37 -28.06
N GLY A 528 15.54 -4.69 -27.46
CA GLY A 528 16.76 -5.00 -28.20
C GLY A 528 17.50 -3.78 -28.75
N TYR A 529 17.14 -2.56 -28.33
CA TYR A 529 17.87 -1.35 -28.67
C TYR A 529 19.09 -1.10 -27.77
N ALA A 530 19.39 -1.99 -26.81
CA ALA A 530 20.64 -1.97 -26.04
C ALA A 530 21.79 -2.57 -26.83
N GLY A 531 22.94 -1.87 -26.88
CA GLY A 531 24.13 -2.30 -27.60
C GLY A 531 25.00 -1.10 -27.97
N GLU A 532 25.14 -0.82 -29.26
CA GLU A 532 25.96 0.28 -29.80
C GLU A 532 25.35 1.70 -29.59
N ARG A 533 24.08 1.82 -29.18
CA ARG A 533 23.41 3.12 -28.93
C ARG A 533 23.57 3.56 -27.47
N GLU A 534 23.99 4.81 -27.28
CA GLU A 534 24.03 5.46 -25.97
C GLU A 534 22.81 6.37 -25.78
N PHE A 535 22.12 6.24 -24.64
CA PHE A 535 20.95 7.04 -24.31
C PHE A 535 21.24 7.99 -23.14
N TYR A 536 21.07 9.30 -23.36
CA TYR A 536 21.16 10.32 -22.31
C TYR A 536 19.78 10.88 -22.01
N ILE A 537 19.25 10.65 -20.81
CA ILE A 537 17.90 11.08 -20.44
C ILE A 537 18.00 12.34 -19.57
N ASN A 538 17.49 13.46 -20.08
CA ASN A 538 17.52 14.76 -19.40
C ASN A 538 16.46 14.87 -18.28
N ASP A 539 16.70 15.81 -17.36
CA ASP A 539 15.92 16.07 -16.13
C ASP A 539 14.41 16.34 -16.36
N THR A 540 13.64 16.29 -15.27
CA THR A 540 12.18 16.18 -15.28
C THR A 540 11.41 17.45 -15.69
N VAL A 541 10.29 17.27 -16.42
CA VAL A 541 9.25 18.31 -16.59
C VAL A 541 8.10 18.08 -15.62
N VAL A 542 7.59 19.11 -14.95
CA VAL A 542 6.42 18.95 -14.08
C VAL A 542 5.14 19.05 -14.91
N LEU A 543 4.33 17.98 -14.92
CA LEU A 543 2.98 18.03 -15.49
C LEU A 543 1.95 18.28 -14.38
N THR A 544 0.94 19.11 -14.70
CA THR A 544 -0.19 19.40 -13.82
C THR A 544 -1.31 18.36 -13.92
N GLU A 545 -1.45 17.70 -15.07
CA GLU A 545 -2.49 16.69 -15.35
C GLU A 545 -1.89 15.52 -16.14
N MET A 546 -2.56 14.36 -16.11
CA MET A 546 -2.12 13.21 -16.92
C MET A 546 -2.41 13.47 -18.40
N PRO A 547 -1.43 13.29 -19.28
CA PRO A 547 -1.59 13.60 -20.70
C PRO A 547 -2.59 12.65 -21.34
N ARG A 548 -3.28 13.11 -22.39
CA ARG A 548 -4.29 12.27 -23.05
C ARG A 548 -3.71 11.32 -24.08
N ARG A 549 -2.58 11.68 -24.68
CA ARG A 549 -1.83 10.90 -25.65
C ARG A 549 -0.38 11.33 -25.62
N THR A 550 0.54 10.40 -25.83
CA THR A 550 1.96 10.70 -25.99
C THR A 550 2.41 10.44 -27.42
N THR A 551 3.25 11.31 -27.96
CA THR A 551 3.97 11.09 -29.22
C THR A 551 5.44 11.39 -29.01
N ALA A 552 6.32 10.89 -29.88
CA ALA A 552 7.74 11.21 -29.82
C ALA A 552 8.26 11.54 -31.22
N THR A 553 9.24 12.43 -31.28
CA THR A 553 9.92 12.83 -32.51
C THR A 553 11.41 12.77 -32.29
N VAL A 554 12.15 12.33 -33.29
CA VAL A 554 13.62 12.33 -33.26
C VAL A 554 14.15 13.33 -34.28
N GLU A 555 14.93 14.31 -33.80
CA GLU A 555 15.62 15.29 -34.63
C GLU A 555 17.13 15.04 -34.60
N ARG A 556 17.80 15.13 -35.75
CA ARG A 556 19.27 15.11 -35.80
C ARG A 556 19.81 16.51 -35.53
N ARG A 557 20.65 16.66 -34.50
CA ARG A 557 21.35 17.93 -34.16
C ARG A 557 22.83 17.65 -33.90
N GLU A 558 23.71 18.31 -34.65
CA GLU A 558 25.17 18.33 -34.39
C GLU A 558 25.80 16.93 -34.22
N GLY A 559 25.36 15.95 -35.00
CA GLY A 559 25.86 14.56 -34.93
C GLY A 559 25.20 13.69 -33.85
N ARG A 560 24.32 14.24 -33.02
CA ARG A 560 23.47 13.52 -32.05
C ARG A 560 22.01 13.48 -32.51
N TYR A 561 21.25 12.55 -31.94
CA TYR A 561 19.81 12.45 -32.16
C TYR A 561 19.11 12.92 -30.89
N ARG A 562 18.25 13.94 -30.99
CA ARG A 562 17.42 14.40 -29.88
C ARG A 562 16.04 13.78 -30.01
N LEU A 563 15.67 12.92 -29.05
CA LEU A 563 14.32 12.39 -28.92
C LEU A 563 13.50 13.32 -28.04
N THR A 564 12.49 13.96 -28.60
CA THR A 564 11.55 14.80 -27.87
C THR A 564 10.23 14.07 -27.69
N ILE A 565 9.79 13.91 -26.44
CA ILE A 565 8.47 13.37 -26.12
C ILE A 565 7.48 14.53 -26.03
N HIS A 566 6.41 14.45 -26.81
CA HIS A 566 5.34 15.43 -26.84
C HIS A 566 4.11 14.86 -26.13
N TYR A 567 3.70 15.55 -25.06
CA TYR A 567 2.50 15.24 -24.29
C TYR A 567 1.35 16.04 -24.87
N GLY A 568 0.45 15.38 -25.60
CA GLY A 568 -0.69 16.03 -26.21
C GLY A 568 -1.82 16.27 -25.21
N GLU A 569 -2.22 17.52 -25.04
CA GLU A 569 -3.62 17.86 -24.77
C GLU A 569 -4.32 17.90 -26.13
N ARG A 570 -5.25 16.98 -26.44
CA ARG A 570 -6.08 17.22 -27.63
C ARG A 570 -7.26 18.11 -27.28
N CYS A 571 -7.19 19.30 -27.89
CA CYS A 571 -8.21 20.29 -28.19
C CYS A 571 -9.15 20.67 -27.04
N ARG A 572 -9.08 21.94 -26.65
CA ARG A 572 -10.26 22.64 -26.15
C ARG A 572 -11.47 22.21 -27.01
N PRO A 573 -12.61 21.83 -26.41
CA PRO A 573 -13.85 21.97 -27.15
C PRO A 573 -13.88 23.39 -27.67
N SER A 574 -14.25 23.58 -28.94
CA SER A 574 -14.73 24.88 -29.39
C SER A 574 -15.64 25.43 -28.28
N THR A 575 -15.41 26.67 -27.89
CA THR A 575 -16.45 27.50 -27.25
C THR A 575 -17.74 27.23 -27.99
N ASP A 576 -18.68 26.54 -27.33
CA ASP A 576 -20.11 26.42 -27.64
C ASP A 576 -20.66 25.19 -26.90
N ASP A 577 -20.76 25.29 -25.57
CA ASP A 577 -21.81 24.63 -24.79
C ASP A 577 -21.87 25.28 -23.39
N GLU A 578 -22.16 26.58 -23.38
CA GLU A 578 -22.80 27.23 -22.23
C GLU A 578 -24.29 26.89 -22.27
N ARG A 579 -24.72 26.06 -21.32
CA ARG A 579 -26.11 25.88 -20.86
C ARG A 579 -26.00 25.56 -19.36
N LEU A 580 -26.69 26.18 -18.42
CA LEU A 580 -27.84 27.09 -18.40
C LEU A 580 -27.75 27.83 -17.04
N ASP A 581 -27.83 29.15 -17.04
CA ASP A 581 -28.20 29.93 -15.85
C ASP A 581 -29.67 30.36 -16.03
N PRO A 582 -30.60 29.96 -15.17
CA PRO A 582 -31.99 30.36 -15.28
C PRO A 582 -32.19 31.64 -14.46
N ASP A 583 -31.70 32.78 -14.94
CA ASP A 583 -32.15 34.10 -14.49
C ASP A 583 -31.63 35.19 -15.44
N THR A 584 -32.30 35.35 -16.58
CA THR A 584 -32.39 36.64 -17.28
C THR A 584 -33.47 36.60 -18.36
N ALA A 585 -34.54 37.35 -18.14
CA ALA A 585 -35.58 37.65 -19.11
C ALA A 585 -35.13 38.82 -20.05
N PRO A 586 -35.80 39.02 -21.20
CA PRO A 586 -35.14 39.28 -22.49
C PRO A 586 -35.07 40.77 -22.86
N ASP A 587 -34.22 41.09 -23.85
CA ASP A 587 -34.51 42.19 -24.77
C ASP A 587 -34.27 41.76 -26.23
N GLU A 588 -35.21 42.14 -27.08
CA GLU A 588 -35.43 41.64 -28.44
C GLU A 588 -34.54 42.35 -29.46
N ARG A 589 -34.03 41.61 -30.45
CA ARG A 589 -34.13 41.92 -31.91
C ARG A 589 -33.35 40.94 -32.81
N ASN A 590 -34.12 40.29 -33.70
CA ASN A 590 -33.82 39.83 -35.07
C ASN A 590 -32.51 39.04 -35.32
N ALA A 591 -32.52 37.70 -35.51
CA ALA A 591 -33.11 36.85 -36.56
C ALA A 591 -32.35 36.76 -37.90
N SER A 592 -32.24 35.51 -38.36
CA SER A 592 -31.80 34.95 -39.67
C SER A 592 -30.32 34.54 -39.79
N GLU A 593 -29.91 33.41 -40.36
CA GLU A 593 -30.55 32.17 -40.84
C GLU A 593 -29.41 31.14 -41.10
N ARG A 594 -29.67 29.86 -40.78
CA ARG A 594 -29.24 28.61 -41.47
C ARG A 594 -27.75 28.23 -41.67
N THR A 595 -27.40 27.11 -41.02
CA THR A 595 -26.42 26.04 -41.34
C THR A 595 -26.63 25.38 -42.75
N PRO A 596 -25.84 24.39 -43.25
CA PRO A 596 -24.66 23.69 -42.68
C PRO A 596 -23.49 23.36 -43.67
N ALA A 597 -22.40 22.78 -43.14
CA ALA A 597 -21.75 21.52 -43.62
C ALA A 597 -20.21 21.51 -43.83
N ALA A 598 -19.56 20.60 -43.09
CA ALA A 598 -18.56 19.60 -43.52
C ALA A 598 -17.10 19.97 -43.88
N ALA A 599 -16.25 18.93 -43.71
CA ALA A 599 -14.87 18.68 -44.18
C ALA A 599 -13.72 19.11 -43.23
N ALA A 600 -12.93 18.22 -42.64
CA ALA A 600 -12.04 17.14 -43.14
C ALA A 600 -10.58 17.61 -43.37
N CYS A 601 -9.66 16.75 -42.93
CA CYS A 601 -8.21 16.91 -42.98
C CYS A 601 -7.64 16.93 -44.41
N GLY A 602 -6.57 17.73 -44.62
CA GLY A 602 -5.44 17.34 -45.47
C GLY A 602 -5.08 18.26 -46.64
N GLY A 603 -3.79 18.55 -46.77
CA GLY A 603 -3.08 18.44 -48.06
C GLY A 603 -2.77 19.70 -48.89
N ARG A 604 -1.49 20.10 -48.84
CA ARG A 604 -0.59 20.58 -49.92
C ARG A 604 -1.05 21.57 -51.03
N ARG A 605 -0.15 22.56 -51.18
CA ARG A 605 0.48 23.16 -52.39
C ARG A 605 -0.24 24.24 -53.23
N ASP A 606 0.50 25.35 -53.30
CA ASP A 606 0.91 26.14 -54.48
C ASP A 606 0.02 27.25 -55.08
N THR A 607 0.74 28.38 -55.28
CA THR A 607 0.71 29.38 -56.37
C THR A 607 -0.10 30.68 -56.26
N THR A 608 0.64 31.78 -56.46
CA THR A 608 0.30 33.07 -57.14
C THR A 608 -0.63 34.03 -56.38
N ASP A 609 -0.49 35.37 -56.36
CA ASP A 609 0.34 36.36 -57.08
C ASP A 609 0.29 37.72 -56.31
N ARG A 610 1.29 38.59 -56.58
CA ARG A 610 1.29 40.09 -56.56
C ARG A 610 1.03 40.89 -55.26
N ARG A 611 2.06 41.64 -54.79
CA ARG A 611 2.32 43.12 -54.97
C ARG A 611 1.48 43.97 -54.00
N ASP A 612 1.98 44.88 -53.17
CA ASP A 612 2.98 45.95 -53.36
C ASP A 612 3.69 46.33 -52.04
N GLY A 613 4.90 46.91 -52.14
CA GLY A 613 5.51 47.80 -51.10
C GLY A 613 5.62 49.24 -51.65
N PRO A 614 6.44 50.15 -51.09
CA PRO A 614 7.20 50.10 -49.83
C PRO A 614 7.20 51.44 -49.01
N ASN A 615 7.80 51.43 -47.82
CA ASN A 615 8.49 52.56 -47.14
C ASN A 615 8.98 52.04 -45.76
N ARG A 616 10.13 52.38 -45.17
CA ARG A 616 11.29 53.24 -45.47
C ARG A 616 12.37 52.85 -44.45
N LEU A 617 13.64 52.89 -44.85
CA LEU A 617 14.83 52.76 -43.99
C LEU A 617 14.98 53.91 -43.00
N VAL A 618 15.67 53.69 -41.87
CA VAL A 618 16.95 54.34 -41.47
C VAL A 618 17.38 53.89 -40.05
N THR A 619 18.58 53.29 -39.97
CA THR A 619 19.49 53.18 -38.79
C THR A 619 20.56 54.28 -38.88
N PRO A 620 21.26 54.73 -37.80
CA PRO A 620 22.44 54.03 -37.22
C PRO A 620 22.59 54.27 -35.67
N GLY A 621 23.51 53.72 -34.86
CA GLY A 621 24.66 52.84 -34.97
C GLY A 621 25.73 53.20 -33.89
N ARG A 622 26.26 52.19 -33.15
CA ARG A 622 27.58 52.07 -32.44
C ARG A 622 27.92 53.12 -31.33
N SER A 623 28.74 52.90 -30.28
CA SER A 623 29.92 52.05 -29.96
C SER A 623 30.21 52.14 -28.42
N ALA A 624 30.56 51.05 -27.70
CA ALA A 624 31.91 50.67 -27.17
C ALA A 624 32.46 51.60 -26.03
N ILE A 625 33.10 51.24 -24.89
CA ILE A 625 34.25 50.36 -24.58
C ILE A 625 34.44 50.21 -23.03
N SER A 626 34.88 49.01 -22.60
CA SER A 626 35.74 48.54 -21.48
C SER A 626 35.77 49.09 -20.02
N ALA A 627 35.88 48.14 -19.08
CA ALA A 627 37.06 47.86 -18.20
C ALA A 627 36.83 47.86 -16.67
N GLY A 628 36.93 46.65 -16.09
CA GLY A 628 37.85 46.33 -14.99
C GLY A 628 37.48 46.61 -13.52
N PRO A 629 38.00 45.82 -12.54
CA PRO A 629 37.39 45.59 -11.23
C PRO A 629 38.20 46.14 -10.04
N VAL A 630 37.57 46.41 -8.88
CA VAL A 630 38.29 46.64 -7.60
C VAL A 630 37.52 46.10 -6.37
N ARG A 631 38.31 45.51 -5.46
CA ARG A 631 37.99 44.90 -4.15
C ARG A 631 37.64 45.89 -3.03
N SER A 632 37.06 45.30 -1.96
CA SER A 632 37.10 45.73 -0.54
C SER A 632 36.23 46.95 -0.19
N SER A 633 35.57 47.10 0.96
CA SER A 633 35.82 46.62 2.33
C SER A 633 34.60 46.91 3.22
N HIS A 634 34.42 46.08 4.27
CA HIS A 634 33.92 46.41 5.63
C HIS A 634 32.50 46.99 5.83
N GLY A 635 31.77 46.41 6.81
CA GLY A 635 30.75 47.15 7.56
C GLY A 635 29.59 46.37 8.17
N ARG A 636 29.88 45.65 9.26
CA ARG A 636 29.07 45.43 10.49
C ARG A 636 27.52 45.65 10.51
N LEU A 637 26.89 44.64 11.15
CA LEU A 637 25.86 44.70 12.22
C LEU A 637 24.46 45.29 11.92
N GLY A 638 23.44 44.52 12.28
CA GLY A 638 22.10 45.05 12.57
C GLY A 638 20.98 44.00 12.51
N GLU A 639 20.86 43.19 13.56
CA GLU A 639 19.60 42.48 13.90
C GLU A 639 18.53 43.48 14.36
N CYS A 640 17.29 43.24 13.93
CA CYS A 640 15.97 43.55 14.54
C CYS A 640 14.98 43.61 13.36
N ARG A 641 13.86 42.89 13.30
CA ARG A 641 13.03 42.27 14.34
C ARG A 641 12.14 41.21 13.67
#